data_AF-A0A452UA14-F1
#
_entry.id   AF-A0A452UA14-F1
#
_cell.length_a   1.000
_cell.length_b   1.000
_cell.length_c   1.000
_cell.angle_alpha   90.00
_cell.angle_beta   90.00
_cell.angle_gamma   90.00
#
_symmetry.space_group_name_H-M   'P 1'
#
loop_
_entity.id
_entity.type
_entity.pdbx_description
1 polymer ?
#
loop_
_entity_poly.entity_id
_entity_poly.type
_entity_poly.pdbx_seq_one_letter_code
_entity_poly.pdbx_strand_id
1 'polypeptide(L)'
;EHSRGVGEEEDDEVVLQCTATIHKEQQKLCLAAEGFGNRLCFLESTSNSKNVPPDLSICTFVLEQSLSVRALQEMLANTVEKSEGTAQGGGHRTLLYGHAILLRHSYSGMYLCCLSTSRSSTDKLAFDVGLQEDTTGEACWWTIHPASKQRSEGEKVRVGDDLILVSVSSERYLHLSYGNGSLHVDAAFQQTLWSVAPISSGSEAAQGYLIGGDVLRLLHGHMDECLTVPSGEHGEEQRRTVHYEGGAVSVHARSLWRLETLRVAWSGSHIRWGQPFRLRHVTTGKYLSLMEDKSLLLMDKEKADVKSTAFTFRSSKEKLDVGVRKEVDGMGTSEIKYGDSVCYIQHINTGLWLTYQSVDVKSVRMGSIQRKAIMHHEGHMDDGLNLSRSQHEESRTARVIRSTVFLFNRFIRGLDALSKKVKASTVDLPIESVSLSLQDLIGYFHPPDEHLEHEDKQNRLRALKNRQNLFQEEGMINLVLECIDRLHVYSSAAHFADVAGREAGESWKSILNSLYELLAALIRGNRKNCAQFSGSLDWLISRLERLEASSGILEVLHCVLVESPEALNIIKEGHIKSIISLLDKHGRNHKVLDVLCSLCVCHGVAVRSNQHLICDNLLPGRDLLLQTRLVNHVSSMRPNIFLGVSEGSAQYKKWYYELMVDHTEPFVTAEATHLRVGWASTEGYSPYPGGGEEWGGNGVGDDLFSYGFDGLHLWSGCIARTVSSPNQHLLRTDDVISCCLDLSAPSISFRINGQPVQGMFENFNIDGLFFPVVSFSAGIKVRFLLGGRHGEFKFLPPPGYAPCYEAVLPKEKLKVEHSREYKQERTYTRDLLGPTVSLTQAAFTPIPVDTSQIVLPPHLERIREKLAENIHELWVMNKIELGWQYGPVRDDNKRQHPCLVEFSKLPEQERNYNLQMSLETLKTLLALGCHVGISDEHAEEKVKKMKLPKNYQLTSGYKPAPMDLSFIKLTPSQEAMVDKLAENAHNVWARDRIRQGWTYGIQQSLR
;
A
#
# COMPACT_ATOMS: atom_id res chain seq x y z
N GLU A 1 47.01 11.34 21.69
CA GLU A 1 47.30 12.15 20.49
C GLU A 1 46.29 11.95 19.33
N HIS A 2 45.00 11.75 19.62
CA HIS A 2 43.92 11.74 18.61
C HIS A 2 42.77 12.64 19.07
N SER A 3 43.01 13.94 19.09
CA SER A 3 42.02 14.99 19.41
C SER A 3 41.99 16.04 18.30
N ARG A 4 41.91 15.60 17.04
CA ARG A 4 41.54 16.44 15.90
C ARG A 4 40.27 15.85 15.30
N GLY A 5 39.12 16.21 15.88
CA GLY A 5 37.81 15.84 15.37
C GLY A 5 36.90 17.05 15.44
N VAL A 6 36.56 17.57 14.25
CA VAL A 6 35.51 18.56 13.93
C VAL A 6 35.63 19.90 14.65
N GLY A 7 35.77 20.99 13.89
CA GLY A 7 35.92 22.35 14.42
C GLY A 7 34.81 22.69 15.40
N GLU A 8 35.18 23.01 16.65
CA GLU A 8 34.30 23.73 17.56
C GLU A 8 34.01 25.09 16.90
N GLU A 9 32.77 25.29 16.45
CA GLU A 9 32.32 26.54 15.82
C GLU A 9 32.59 27.71 16.79
N GLU A 10 33.35 28.70 16.33
CA GLU A 10 33.73 29.91 17.07
C GLU A 10 32.54 30.87 17.24
N ASP A 11 31.29 30.40 17.29
CA ASP A 11 30.11 31.26 17.19
C ASP A 11 29.59 31.75 18.56
N ASP A 12 28.94 32.91 18.57
CA ASP A 12 28.38 33.51 19.78
C ASP A 12 27.03 32.85 20.16
N GLU A 13 26.87 32.50 21.43
CA GLU A 13 25.63 31.95 21.98
C GLU A 13 24.77 33.05 22.61
N VAL A 14 23.50 33.10 22.25
CA VAL A 14 22.55 34.13 22.69
C VAL A 14 21.21 33.54 23.13
N VAL A 15 20.47 34.30 23.93
CA VAL A 15 19.05 34.03 24.23
C VAL A 15 18.19 35.22 23.84
N LEU A 16 16.98 34.95 23.34
CA LEU A 16 15.97 35.95 23.04
C LEU A 16 15.05 36.14 24.25
N GLN A 17 15.00 37.35 24.78
CA GLN A 17 14.19 37.70 25.95
C GLN A 17 13.10 38.71 25.61
N CYS A 18 11.93 38.55 26.18
CA CYS A 18 10.87 39.56 26.14
C CYS A 18 10.35 39.82 27.55
N THR A 19 9.68 40.97 27.73
CA THR A 19 9.04 41.32 29.00
C THR A 19 7.55 41.55 28.79
N ALA A 20 6.72 40.85 29.56
CA ALA A 20 5.27 40.96 29.49
C ALA A 20 4.68 41.17 30.87
N THR A 21 3.61 41.98 30.96
CA THR A 21 2.91 42.20 32.22
C THR A 21 1.78 41.20 32.38
N ILE A 22 1.91 40.26 33.33
CA ILE A 22 0.88 39.28 33.68
C ILE A 22 0.47 39.52 35.13
N HIS A 23 -0.83 39.56 35.42
CA HIS A 23 -1.34 39.83 36.77
C HIS A 23 -0.76 41.09 37.45
N LYS A 24 -0.47 42.14 36.67
CA LYS A 24 0.15 43.42 37.10
C LYS A 24 1.62 43.31 37.56
N GLU A 25 2.28 42.18 37.34
CA GLU A 25 3.72 42.02 37.55
C GLU A 25 4.45 41.86 36.21
N GLN A 26 5.65 42.45 36.11
CA GLN A 26 6.51 42.30 34.92
C GLN A 26 7.20 40.93 34.97
N GLN A 27 6.94 40.08 33.98
CA GLN A 27 7.63 38.82 33.79
C GLN A 27 8.58 38.90 32.59
N LYS A 28 9.85 38.64 32.85
CA LYS A 28 10.87 38.30 31.86
C LYS A 28 10.73 36.84 31.44
N LEU A 29 10.67 36.63 30.13
CA LEU A 29 10.49 35.34 29.48
C LEU A 29 11.57 35.16 28.41
N CYS A 30 12.09 33.95 28.27
CA CYS A 30 13.00 33.57 27.20
C CYS A 30 12.28 32.70 26.18
N LEU A 31 12.58 32.90 24.90
CA LEU A 31 12.18 31.94 23.86
C LEU A 31 12.89 30.60 24.12
N ALA A 32 12.14 29.51 24.07
CA ALA A 32 12.65 28.17 24.29
C ALA A 32 12.04 27.19 23.29
N ALA A 33 12.77 26.13 22.96
CA ALA A 33 12.25 25.03 22.17
C ALA A 33 12.95 23.72 22.56
N GLU A 34 12.20 22.61 22.60
CA GLU A 34 12.81 21.31 22.88
C GLU A 34 13.42 20.70 21.59
N GLY A 35 12.79 20.97 20.44
CA GLY A 35 13.13 20.40 19.14
C GLY A 35 12.65 18.96 19.05
N PHE A 36 13.36 18.04 19.70
CA PHE A 36 13.07 16.61 19.67
C PHE A 36 11.68 16.31 20.28
N GLY A 37 10.79 15.68 19.52
CA GLY A 37 9.40 15.38 19.93
C GLY A 37 8.47 16.60 20.05
N ASN A 38 8.99 17.82 19.95
CA ASN A 38 8.20 19.06 19.92
C ASN A 38 8.93 20.15 19.12
N ARG A 39 8.45 20.41 17.90
CA ARG A 39 9.01 21.44 17.01
C ARG A 39 8.58 22.86 17.37
N LEU A 40 7.56 23.05 18.21
CA LEU A 40 7.04 24.38 18.51
C LEU A 40 7.89 25.08 19.58
N CYS A 41 8.01 26.40 19.43
CA CYS A 41 8.60 27.24 20.46
C CYS A 41 7.60 27.53 21.59
N PHE A 42 8.12 27.70 22.79
CA PHE A 42 7.40 28.10 23.98
C PHE A 42 8.24 29.09 24.80
N LEU A 43 7.75 29.47 25.99
CA LEU A 43 8.36 30.49 26.83
C LEU A 43 8.82 29.91 28.15
N GLU A 44 10.07 30.19 28.51
CA GLU A 44 10.68 29.84 29.78
C GLU A 44 10.81 31.09 30.65
N SER A 45 10.21 31.08 31.85
CA SER A 45 10.27 32.23 32.75
C SER A 45 11.60 32.31 33.49
N THR A 46 12.27 33.46 33.38
CA THR A 46 13.54 33.75 34.08
C THR A 46 13.36 34.73 35.25
N SER A 47 12.13 35.17 35.50
CA SER A 47 11.81 36.18 36.53
C SER A 47 12.00 35.67 37.96
N ASN A 48 11.64 34.41 38.20
CA ASN A 48 11.70 33.78 39.53
C ASN A 48 12.94 32.88 39.72
N SER A 49 14.06 33.21 39.06
CA SER A 49 15.27 32.38 39.02
C SER A 49 15.85 32.01 40.40
N LYS A 50 15.57 32.84 41.41
CA LYS A 50 15.98 32.61 42.82
C LYS A 50 15.26 31.43 43.46
N ASN A 51 13.97 31.22 43.16
CA ASN A 51 13.20 30.15 43.76
C ASN A 51 13.09 28.94 42.82
N VAL A 52 12.99 29.19 41.51
CA VAL A 52 12.83 28.16 40.48
C VAL A 52 13.90 28.38 39.40
N PRO A 53 14.85 27.45 39.20
CA PRO A 53 15.87 27.57 38.15
C PRO A 53 15.24 27.57 36.76
N PRO A 54 15.59 28.53 35.88
CA PRO A 54 15.18 28.47 34.47
C PRO A 54 15.96 27.39 33.72
N ASP A 55 15.30 26.67 32.81
CA ASP A 55 15.99 25.71 31.93
C ASP A 55 16.64 26.42 30.74
N LEU A 56 17.80 27.04 30.98
CA LEU A 56 18.48 27.82 29.94
C LEU A 56 19.01 26.96 28.77
N SER A 57 19.14 25.65 28.95
CA SER A 57 19.72 24.75 27.93
C SER A 57 18.91 24.70 26.62
N ILE A 58 17.60 24.92 26.72
CA ILE A 58 16.65 24.92 25.60
C ILE A 58 16.30 26.34 25.13
N CYS A 59 16.89 27.36 25.74
CA CYS A 59 16.72 28.76 25.36
C CYS A 59 17.85 29.28 24.46
N THR A 60 18.95 28.54 24.38
CA THR A 60 20.19 28.99 23.75
C THR A 60 20.13 28.82 22.23
N PHE A 61 20.34 29.91 21.51
CA PHE A 61 20.49 29.96 20.06
C PHE A 61 21.91 30.40 19.69
N VAL A 62 22.42 29.86 18.59
CA VAL A 62 23.69 30.21 17.97
C VAL A 62 23.38 31.07 16.74
N LEU A 63 24.10 32.19 16.61
CA LEU A 63 24.03 33.03 15.42
C LEU A 63 24.96 32.45 14.35
N GLU A 64 24.41 31.64 13.45
CA GLU A 64 25.20 30.90 12.45
C GLU A 64 25.52 31.76 11.21
N GLN A 65 24.58 32.61 10.79
CA GLN A 65 24.79 33.46 9.62
C GLN A 65 24.09 34.82 9.74
N SER A 66 24.75 35.85 9.22
CA SER A 66 24.18 37.19 9.01
C SER A 66 24.53 37.70 7.61
N LEU A 67 23.50 38.08 6.86
CA LEU A 67 23.61 38.54 5.47
C LEU A 67 22.75 39.77 5.23
N SER A 68 23.13 40.60 4.25
CA SER A 68 22.18 41.56 3.71
C SER A 68 21.06 40.83 2.97
N VAL A 69 19.86 41.42 2.94
CA VAL A 69 18.69 40.82 2.27
C VAL A 69 18.98 40.50 0.79
N ARG A 70 19.80 41.32 0.12
CA ARG A 70 20.23 41.08 -1.27
C ARG A 70 21.14 39.84 -1.41
N ALA A 71 22.10 39.67 -0.50
CA ALA A 71 22.98 38.51 -0.51
C ALA A 71 22.21 37.22 -0.19
N LEU A 72 21.18 37.30 0.67
CA LEU A 72 20.28 36.18 0.93
C LEU A 72 19.51 35.78 -0.34
N GLN A 73 18.92 36.74 -1.05
CA GLN A 73 18.20 36.48 -2.31
C GLN A 73 19.12 35.82 -3.36
N GLU A 74 20.37 36.27 -3.46
CA GLU A 74 21.36 35.68 -4.37
C GLU A 74 21.77 34.26 -3.94
N MET A 75 21.92 34.02 -2.63
CA MET A 75 22.19 32.68 -2.12
C MET A 75 21.04 31.72 -2.49
N LEU A 76 19.79 32.14 -2.24
CA LEU A 76 18.61 31.32 -2.52
C LEU A 76 18.47 31.03 -4.02
N ALA A 77 18.76 32.00 -4.91
CA ALA A 77 18.76 31.78 -6.35
C ALA A 77 19.79 30.73 -6.83
N ASN A 78 20.90 30.57 -6.10
CA ASN A 78 21.99 29.65 -6.45
C ASN A 78 21.86 28.25 -5.82
N THR A 79 20.87 28.01 -4.96
CA THR A 79 20.70 26.70 -4.28
C THR A 79 20.33 25.54 -5.20
N VAL A 80 19.98 25.79 -6.47
CA VAL A 80 19.67 24.73 -7.45
C VAL A 80 20.92 24.02 -8.01
N GLU A 81 22.13 24.60 -7.87
CA GLU A 81 23.34 24.07 -8.54
C GLU A 81 24.51 23.63 -7.63
N LYS A 82 24.37 23.57 -6.30
CA LYS A 82 25.47 23.14 -5.41
C LYS A 82 25.14 21.94 -4.54
N SER A 83 25.39 20.75 -5.08
CA SER A 83 25.86 19.60 -4.31
C SER A 83 27.37 19.75 -4.07
N GLU A 84 27.80 19.76 -2.81
CA GLU A 84 29.19 19.64 -2.37
C GLU A 84 30.15 20.77 -2.80
N GLY A 85 30.13 21.87 -2.04
CA GLY A 85 31.15 22.91 -2.10
C GLY A 85 30.91 24.00 -1.08
N THR A 86 31.59 23.91 0.06
CA THR A 86 31.64 24.85 1.18
C THR A 86 31.44 26.30 0.76
N ALA A 87 30.27 26.87 1.07
CA ALA A 87 30.12 28.31 1.12
C ALA A 87 30.98 28.80 2.29
N GLN A 88 32.18 29.31 2.01
CA GLN A 88 33.02 30.00 2.98
C GLN A 88 32.27 31.23 3.49
N GLY A 89 31.53 31.08 4.58
CA GLY A 89 31.07 32.19 5.41
C GLY A 89 32.30 32.84 6.04
N GLY A 90 32.61 34.08 5.63
CA GLY A 90 33.68 34.83 6.30
C GLY A 90 33.33 35.00 7.78
N GLY A 91 34.28 34.64 8.67
CA GLY A 91 34.10 34.57 10.13
C GLY A 91 33.60 35.84 10.81
N HIS A 92 33.34 35.75 12.12
CA HIS A 92 32.87 36.80 13.06
C HIS A 92 32.41 38.12 12.42
N ARG A 93 31.25 38.10 11.77
CA ARG A 93 30.65 39.31 11.19
C ARG A 93 29.84 40.04 12.24
N THR A 94 30.03 41.36 12.33
CA THR A 94 29.22 42.20 13.22
C THR A 94 27.77 42.25 12.73
N LEU A 95 26.82 42.07 13.64
CA LEU A 95 25.40 42.15 13.37
C LEU A 95 24.95 43.60 13.13
N LEU A 96 24.28 43.85 12.01
CA LEU A 96 23.76 45.17 11.63
C LEU A 96 22.23 45.15 11.54
N TYR A 97 21.59 46.26 11.90
CA TYR A 97 20.17 46.46 11.62
C TYR A 97 19.92 46.40 10.09
N GLY A 98 18.89 45.65 9.69
CA GLY A 98 18.50 45.45 8.29
C GLY A 98 19.08 44.19 7.65
N HIS A 99 19.94 43.47 8.36
CA HIS A 99 20.41 42.15 7.94
C HIS A 99 19.38 41.06 8.24
N ALA A 100 19.40 40.03 7.41
CA ALA A 100 18.78 38.75 7.67
C ALA A 100 19.73 37.88 8.51
N ILE A 101 19.20 37.24 9.54
CA ILE A 101 19.90 36.32 10.44
C ILE A 101 19.33 34.92 10.34
N LEU A 102 20.22 33.96 10.58
CA LEU A 102 19.90 32.55 10.73
C LEU A 102 20.23 32.15 12.17
N LEU A 103 19.22 31.66 12.90
CA LEU A 103 19.35 31.22 14.28
C LEU A 103 19.25 29.70 14.35
N ARG A 104 20.29 29.07 14.88
CA ARG A 104 20.32 27.62 15.13
C ARG A 104 20.13 27.36 16.62
N HIS A 105 19.21 26.49 16.98
CA HIS A 105 19.04 26.06 18.36
C HIS A 105 20.26 25.21 18.78
N SER A 106 20.99 25.66 19.82
CA SER A 106 22.31 25.11 20.20
C SER A 106 22.24 23.60 20.44
N TYR A 107 21.18 23.14 21.11
CA TYR A 107 21.06 21.76 21.55
C TYR A 107 20.53 20.79 20.47
N SER A 108 19.45 21.15 19.75
CA SER A 108 18.87 20.23 18.75
C SER A 108 19.60 20.28 17.42
N GLY A 109 20.35 21.35 17.14
CA GLY A 109 20.96 21.61 15.83
C GLY A 109 19.97 22.04 14.76
N MET A 110 18.70 22.28 15.12
CA MET A 110 17.64 22.72 14.19
C MET A 110 17.58 24.24 14.10
N TYR A 111 17.01 24.76 13.02
CA TYR A 111 16.91 26.18 12.72
C TYR A 111 15.55 26.76 13.12
N LEU A 112 15.56 27.97 13.69
CA LEU A 112 14.33 28.69 14.04
C LEU A 112 13.62 29.19 12.79
N CYS A 113 12.36 28.81 12.61
CA CYS A 113 11.60 29.07 11.41
C CYS A 113 10.15 29.50 11.68
N CYS A 114 9.57 30.16 10.68
CA CYS A 114 8.13 30.43 10.61
C CYS A 114 7.46 29.25 9.88
N LEU A 115 6.67 28.46 10.61
CA LEU A 115 5.96 27.30 10.07
C LEU A 115 4.73 27.74 9.26
N SER A 116 4.27 26.87 8.35
CA SER A 116 3.02 27.08 7.60
C SER A 116 1.77 26.65 8.38
N THR A 117 1.94 26.04 9.56
CA THR A 117 0.83 25.61 10.43
C THR A 117 0.27 26.80 11.21
N SER A 118 -0.99 26.69 11.62
CA SER A 118 -1.66 27.70 12.46
C SER A 118 -2.47 26.98 13.53
N ARG A 119 -2.00 27.04 14.78
CA ARG A 119 -2.69 26.46 15.95
C ARG A 119 -3.40 27.49 16.81
N SER A 120 -3.08 28.78 16.64
CA SER A 120 -3.71 29.85 17.41
C SER A 120 -5.20 29.93 17.07
N SER A 121 -6.07 29.59 18.04
CA SER A 121 -7.51 29.79 17.89
C SER A 121 -7.90 31.27 17.94
N THR A 122 -7.01 32.13 18.45
CA THR A 122 -7.24 33.56 18.66
C THR A 122 -6.92 34.40 17.43
N ASP A 123 -5.91 34.03 16.63
CA ASP A 123 -5.59 34.70 15.37
C ASP A 123 -5.35 33.66 14.25
N LYS A 124 -6.33 33.52 13.35
CA LYS A 124 -6.26 32.59 12.21
C LYS A 124 -5.23 33.01 11.16
N LEU A 125 -4.77 34.26 11.22
CA LEU A 125 -3.71 34.79 10.38
C LEU A 125 -2.37 34.83 11.14
N ALA A 126 -2.24 34.10 12.25
CA ALA A 126 -0.95 33.85 12.88
C ALA A 126 -0.37 32.52 12.35
N PHE A 127 0.93 32.51 12.10
CA PHE A 127 1.70 31.29 11.79
C PHE A 127 2.40 30.82 13.05
N ASP A 128 2.57 29.51 13.20
CA ASP A 128 3.31 28.96 14.34
C ASP A 128 4.82 29.21 14.17
N VAL A 129 5.53 29.46 15.27
CA VAL A 129 6.99 29.57 15.28
C VAL A 129 7.59 28.30 15.85
N GLY A 130 8.54 27.71 15.14
CA GLY A 130 9.09 26.41 15.48
C GLY A 130 10.49 26.18 14.95
N LEU A 131 10.94 24.93 15.04
CA LEU A 131 12.24 24.46 14.60
C LEU A 131 12.11 23.51 13.39
N GLN A 132 13.04 23.63 12.44
CA GLN A 132 13.15 22.73 11.28
C GLN A 132 14.60 22.28 11.09
N GLU A 133 14.82 21.06 10.58
CA GLU A 133 16.17 20.52 10.34
C GLU A 133 16.85 21.15 9.13
N ASP A 134 16.08 21.42 8.06
CA ASP A 134 16.61 21.96 6.81
C ASP A 134 16.62 23.49 6.79
N THR A 135 17.69 24.06 6.24
CA THR A 135 17.80 25.51 5.94
C THR A 135 17.19 25.89 4.59
N THR A 136 16.56 24.93 3.90
CA THR A 136 16.08 25.12 2.53
C THR A 136 14.93 26.12 2.47
N GLY A 137 15.18 27.26 1.82
CA GLY A 137 14.18 28.31 1.56
C GLY A 137 14.25 29.51 2.51
N GLU A 138 13.21 30.33 2.47
CA GLU A 138 13.15 31.62 3.19
C GLU A 138 12.62 31.52 4.62
N ALA A 139 12.04 30.38 5.01
CA ALA A 139 11.27 30.25 6.25
C ALA A 139 12.12 30.32 7.53
N CYS A 140 13.41 30.00 7.45
CA CYS A 140 14.36 29.99 8.58
C CYS A 140 15.07 31.34 8.78
N TRP A 141 14.78 32.33 7.94
CA TRP A 141 15.45 33.63 7.94
C TRP A 141 14.60 34.72 8.59
N TRP A 142 15.25 35.53 9.43
CA TRP A 142 14.61 36.63 10.15
C TRP A 142 15.38 37.93 9.92
N THR A 143 14.71 39.03 9.56
CA THR A 143 15.34 40.35 9.51
C THR A 143 15.27 41.06 10.84
N ILE A 144 16.32 41.81 11.16
CA ILE A 144 16.40 42.60 12.41
C ILE A 144 16.11 44.06 12.12
N HIS A 145 15.16 44.63 12.84
CA HIS A 145 14.82 46.05 12.76
C HIS A 145 14.96 46.74 14.13
N PRO A 146 15.31 48.04 14.17
CA PRO A 146 15.42 48.78 15.41
C PRO A 146 14.04 49.04 16.01
N ALA A 147 13.89 48.82 17.32
CA ALA A 147 12.63 49.02 18.03
C ALA A 147 12.17 50.50 18.09
N SER A 148 13.10 51.44 18.01
CA SER A 148 12.82 52.87 18.09
C SER A 148 13.74 53.68 17.18
N LYS A 149 13.42 54.96 16.97
CA LYS A 149 14.23 55.91 16.18
C LYS A 149 15.59 56.26 16.81
N GLN A 150 15.96 55.64 17.94
CA GLN A 150 17.28 55.82 18.56
C GLN A 150 18.40 55.11 17.80
N ARG A 151 18.05 54.09 16.98
CA ARG A 151 18.95 53.36 16.10
C ARG A 151 18.43 53.44 14.66
N SER A 152 19.33 53.29 13.70
CA SER A 152 19.02 53.31 12.26
C SER A 152 19.50 52.04 11.57
N GLU A 153 18.90 51.73 10.41
CA GLU A 153 19.34 50.65 9.53
C GLU A 153 20.83 50.79 9.18
N GLY A 154 21.59 49.69 9.21
CA GLY A 154 23.04 49.66 8.99
C GLY A 154 23.90 49.96 10.23
N GLU A 155 23.31 50.39 11.36
CA GLU A 155 24.06 50.51 12.62
C GLU A 155 24.32 49.14 13.26
N LYS A 156 25.38 49.06 14.08
CA LYS A 156 25.75 47.85 14.82
C LYS A 156 24.77 47.60 15.97
N VAL A 157 24.26 46.37 16.06
CA VAL A 157 23.44 45.92 17.20
C VAL A 157 24.33 45.80 18.44
N ARG A 158 23.93 46.41 19.57
CA ARG A 158 24.65 46.35 20.84
C ARG A 158 23.99 45.38 21.81
N VAL A 159 24.78 44.86 22.76
CA VAL A 159 24.26 44.04 23.86
C VAL A 159 23.19 44.81 24.63
N GLY A 160 22.01 44.21 24.77
CA GLY A 160 20.87 44.80 25.46
C GLY A 160 20.02 45.78 24.62
N ASP A 161 20.31 45.98 23.33
CA ASP A 161 19.40 46.70 22.45
C ASP A 161 18.08 45.91 22.28
N ASP A 162 16.95 46.64 22.20
CA ASP A 162 15.64 46.05 21.88
C ASP A 162 15.49 45.91 20.36
N LEU A 163 15.11 44.71 19.92
CA LEU A 163 15.00 44.30 18.53
C LEU A 163 13.56 43.96 18.15
N ILE A 164 13.26 44.18 16.88
CA ILE A 164 12.08 43.64 16.21
C ILE A 164 12.56 42.61 15.19
N LEU A 165 12.06 41.37 15.29
CA LEU A 165 12.35 40.29 14.37
C LEU A 165 11.17 40.08 13.42
N VAL A 166 11.46 40.05 12.11
CA VAL A 166 10.45 39.85 11.06
C VAL A 166 10.86 38.65 10.21
N SER A 167 9.93 37.71 9.99
CA SER A 167 10.16 36.56 9.11
C SER A 167 10.33 37.02 7.66
N VAL A 168 11.34 36.50 6.96
CA VAL A 168 11.55 36.79 5.53
C VAL A 168 10.44 36.21 4.67
N SER A 169 9.98 34.99 4.97
CA SER A 169 9.01 34.27 4.13
C SER A 169 7.57 34.79 4.25
N SER A 170 7.18 35.23 5.45
CA SER A 170 5.80 35.62 5.75
C SER A 170 5.62 37.11 6.00
N GLU A 171 6.72 37.86 6.13
CA GLU A 171 6.74 39.28 6.51
C GLU A 171 6.00 39.56 7.82
N ARG A 172 5.89 38.56 8.71
CA ARG A 172 5.24 38.66 10.02
C ARG A 172 6.26 38.82 11.14
N TYR A 173 5.88 39.52 12.20
CA TYR A 173 6.72 39.74 13.38
C TYR A 173 6.75 38.50 14.25
N LEU A 174 7.88 38.24 14.90
CA LEU A 174 7.95 37.31 16.02
C LEU A 174 7.15 37.90 17.19
N HIS A 175 5.95 37.38 17.39
CA HIS A 175 4.93 37.99 18.23
C HIS A 175 4.68 37.16 19.50
N LEU A 176 4.54 37.87 20.61
CA LEU A 176 4.11 37.32 21.89
C LEU A 176 2.61 37.52 22.06
N SER A 177 1.84 36.47 21.83
CA SER A 177 0.39 36.47 21.91
C SER A 177 -0.11 35.94 23.26
N TYR A 178 -1.22 36.50 23.72
CA TYR A 178 -1.92 36.04 24.93
C TYR A 178 -3.25 35.38 24.52
N GLY A 179 -3.37 34.06 24.74
CA GLY A 179 -4.52 33.27 24.31
C GLY A 179 -4.87 32.17 25.32
N ASN A 180 -6.17 31.89 25.49
CA ASN A 180 -6.69 30.85 26.38
C ASN A 180 -6.09 30.83 27.80
N GLY A 181 -5.74 32.01 28.34
CA GLY A 181 -5.18 32.15 29.69
C GLY A 181 -3.68 31.84 29.81
N SER A 182 -2.95 31.73 28.69
CA SER A 182 -1.49 31.53 28.66
C SER A 182 -0.81 32.36 27.57
N LEU A 183 0.48 32.60 27.72
CA LEU A 183 1.30 33.22 26.67
C LEU A 183 1.79 32.17 25.68
N HIS A 184 1.72 32.50 24.41
CA HIS A 184 2.27 31.71 23.31
C HIS A 184 3.12 32.59 22.39
N VAL A 185 3.92 31.94 21.54
CA VAL A 185 4.75 32.61 20.54
C VAL A 185 4.23 32.22 19.17
N ASP A 186 3.92 33.22 18.37
CA ASP A 186 3.47 33.06 16.99
C ASP A 186 4.13 34.12 16.08
N ALA A 187 3.88 34.02 14.79
CA ALA A 187 4.28 35.01 13.81
C ALA A 187 3.03 35.73 13.31
N ALA A 188 2.86 36.99 13.73
CA ALA A 188 1.66 37.80 13.50
C ALA A 188 1.98 39.26 13.14
N PHE A 189 0.96 40.11 12.97
CA PHE A 189 1.12 41.51 12.56
C PHE A 189 1.52 42.48 13.68
N GLN A 190 1.48 42.04 14.94
CA GLN A 190 1.82 42.88 16.09
C GLN A 190 3.29 42.73 16.47
N GLN A 191 3.96 43.86 16.70
CA GLN A 191 5.37 43.90 17.07
C GLN A 191 5.56 43.48 18.53
N THR A 192 6.62 42.73 18.81
CA THR A 192 7.09 42.41 20.17
C THR A 192 8.55 42.85 20.30
N LEU A 193 8.89 43.45 21.44
CA LEU A 193 10.26 43.84 21.76
C LEU A 193 11.03 42.62 22.27
N TRP A 194 12.06 42.24 21.53
CA TRP A 194 12.97 41.16 21.88
C TRP A 194 14.35 41.73 22.23
N SER A 195 14.85 41.45 23.42
CA SER A 195 16.20 41.79 23.84
C SER A 195 17.12 40.57 23.69
N VAL A 196 18.32 40.78 23.17
CA VAL A 196 19.33 39.72 23.02
C VAL A 196 20.28 39.78 24.21
N ALA A 197 20.35 38.68 24.97
CA ALA A 197 21.31 38.52 26.05
C ALA A 197 22.42 37.52 25.65
N PRO A 198 23.71 37.90 25.72
CA PRO A 198 24.80 36.98 25.43
C PRO A 198 24.93 35.93 26.53
N ILE A 199 25.15 34.68 26.14
CA ILE A 199 25.38 33.54 27.04
C ILE A 199 26.86 33.20 27.12
N SER A 200 27.51 33.11 25.96
CA SER A 200 28.92 32.77 25.78
C SER A 200 29.43 33.44 24.49
N SER A 201 30.74 33.67 24.40
CA SER A 201 31.40 34.09 23.15
C SER A 201 32.46 33.08 22.75
N GLY A 202 32.35 32.55 21.52
CA GLY A 202 33.31 31.59 20.97
C GLY A 202 34.72 32.18 20.82
N SER A 203 34.82 33.47 20.49
CA SER A 203 36.11 34.16 20.25
C SER A 203 36.97 34.34 21.52
N GLU A 204 36.34 34.43 22.69
CA GLU A 204 37.00 34.66 23.98
C GLU A 204 37.08 33.39 24.85
N ALA A 205 36.56 32.25 24.36
CA ALA A 205 36.55 31.00 25.09
C ALA A 205 37.94 30.34 25.09
N ALA A 206 38.50 30.06 26.28
CA ALA A 206 39.78 29.38 26.40
C ALA A 206 39.59 27.86 26.29
N GLN A 207 40.29 27.23 25.34
CA GLN A 207 40.16 25.79 25.11
C GLN A 207 40.60 24.96 26.33
N GLY A 208 39.78 23.97 26.71
CA GLY A 208 40.07 23.05 27.81
C GLY A 208 39.72 23.55 29.22
N TYR A 209 39.13 24.74 29.34
CA TYR A 209 38.66 25.30 30.61
C TYR A 209 37.16 25.06 30.82
N LEU A 210 36.76 25.02 32.09
CA LEU A 210 35.37 24.83 32.49
C LEU A 210 34.55 26.10 32.25
N ILE A 211 33.46 25.96 31.50
CA ILE A 211 32.50 27.02 31.23
C ILE A 211 31.14 26.64 31.83
N GLY A 212 30.36 27.65 32.24
CA GLY A 212 28.99 27.40 32.69
C GLY A 212 28.10 26.79 31.60
N GLY A 213 27.19 25.89 31.97
CA GLY A 213 26.36 25.15 31.03
C GLY A 213 26.99 23.87 30.50
N ASP A 214 28.30 23.65 30.69
CA ASP A 214 28.94 22.38 30.32
C ASP A 214 28.30 21.19 31.04
N VAL A 215 28.27 20.06 30.33
CA VAL A 215 27.95 18.75 30.88
C VAL A 215 29.25 18.00 31.16
N LEU A 216 29.39 17.48 32.37
CA LEU A 216 30.64 16.90 32.86
C LEU A 216 30.40 15.72 33.80
N ARG A 217 31.48 14.99 34.05
CA ARG A 217 31.59 13.95 35.07
C ARG A 217 32.47 14.42 36.20
N LEU A 218 32.05 14.10 37.41
CA LEU A 218 32.77 14.38 38.65
C LEU A 218 33.48 13.09 39.08
N LEU A 219 34.79 13.02 38.80
CA LEU A 219 35.64 11.85 39.09
C LEU A 219 36.35 12.03 40.43
N HIS A 220 36.32 11.03 41.28
CA HIS A 220 37.01 11.04 42.56
C HIS A 220 38.48 10.61 42.37
N GLY A 221 39.40 11.54 42.62
CA GLY A 221 40.74 11.60 42.01
C GLY A 221 41.70 10.42 42.24
N HIS A 222 41.41 9.49 43.14
CA HIS A 222 42.29 8.34 43.44
C HIS A 222 41.63 6.97 43.25
N MET A 223 40.33 6.92 42.95
CA MET A 223 39.54 5.69 43.06
C MET A 223 38.84 5.22 41.77
N ASP A 224 39.02 5.92 40.65
CA ASP A 224 38.26 5.67 39.40
C ASP A 224 36.74 5.55 39.65
N GLU A 225 36.27 6.27 40.68
CA GLU A 225 34.88 6.38 41.09
C GLU A 225 34.31 7.69 40.55
N CYS A 226 33.04 7.69 40.17
CA CYS A 226 32.34 8.90 39.70
C CYS A 226 31.07 9.16 40.51
N LEU A 227 30.70 10.43 40.64
CA LEU A 227 29.44 10.81 41.27
C LEU A 227 28.27 10.43 40.36
N THR A 228 27.35 9.61 40.88
CA THR A 228 26.26 9.02 40.11
C THR A 228 24.99 8.84 40.95
N VAL A 229 23.94 8.37 40.29
CA VAL A 229 22.60 8.10 40.81
C VAL A 229 22.29 6.61 40.58
N PRO A 230 21.45 5.97 41.41
CA PRO A 230 21.01 4.60 41.15
C PRO A 230 20.35 4.43 39.77
N SER A 231 20.40 3.20 39.25
CA SER A 231 19.78 2.80 37.98
C SER A 231 18.25 3.05 37.97
N GLY A 232 17.69 3.17 36.76
CA GLY A 232 16.26 3.26 36.47
C GLY A 232 15.40 2.18 37.14
N GLU A 233 15.97 0.98 37.33
CA GLU A 233 15.25 -0.19 37.86
C GLU A 233 14.85 -0.06 39.33
N HIS A 234 15.53 0.79 40.10
CA HIS A 234 15.27 0.92 41.55
C HIS A 234 14.16 1.93 41.91
N GLY A 235 13.43 2.44 40.91
CA GLY A 235 12.29 3.35 41.10
C GLY A 235 12.68 4.82 41.31
N GLU A 236 11.72 5.74 41.08
CA GLU A 236 11.97 7.19 41.09
C GLU A 236 12.46 7.76 42.43
N GLU A 237 12.04 7.16 43.56
CA GLU A 237 12.42 7.65 44.89
C GLU A 237 13.87 7.29 45.23
N GLN A 238 14.30 6.06 44.89
CA GLN A 238 15.68 5.63 45.12
C GLN A 238 16.65 6.44 44.24
N ARG A 239 16.23 6.83 43.02
CA ARG A 239 16.97 7.73 42.13
C ARG A 239 17.12 9.16 42.65
N ARG A 240 16.62 9.50 43.84
CA ARG A 240 16.92 10.78 44.49
C ARG A 240 18.23 10.77 45.27
N THR A 241 18.74 9.58 45.59
CA THR A 241 19.98 9.44 46.35
C THR A 241 21.21 9.55 45.44
N VAL A 242 22.33 9.99 46.01
CA VAL A 242 23.58 10.25 45.28
C VAL A 242 24.71 9.42 45.89
N HIS A 243 25.50 8.77 45.02
CA HIS A 243 26.56 7.83 45.42
C HIS A 243 27.80 7.99 44.55
N TYR A 244 28.91 7.45 45.02
CA TYR A 244 30.09 7.16 44.22
C TYR A 244 30.07 5.69 43.81
N GLU A 245 30.27 5.45 42.52
CA GLU A 245 30.36 4.11 41.92
C GLU A 245 31.53 4.09 40.93
N GLY A 246 32.35 3.05 41.00
CA GLY A 246 33.48 2.83 40.10
C GLY A 246 33.13 1.94 38.90
N GLY A 247 34.05 1.86 37.93
CA GLY A 247 33.93 0.98 36.78
C GLY A 247 33.12 1.58 35.63
N ALA A 248 32.25 0.78 34.99
CA ALA A 248 31.59 1.13 33.73
C ALA A 248 30.70 2.40 33.80
N VAL A 249 30.28 2.81 34.99
CA VAL A 249 29.40 3.97 35.22
C VAL A 249 29.99 5.29 34.76
N SER A 250 31.32 5.37 34.73
CA SER A 250 32.06 6.51 34.19
C SER A 250 31.80 6.76 32.70
N VAL A 251 31.15 5.82 32.00
CA VAL A 251 30.75 5.93 30.58
C VAL A 251 29.23 5.89 30.41
N HIS A 252 28.46 5.82 31.49
CA HIS A 252 26.99 5.77 31.44
C HIS A 252 26.39 7.17 31.53
N ALA A 253 25.12 7.31 31.11
CA ALA A 253 24.41 8.60 31.16
C ALA A 253 24.11 9.09 32.59
N ARG A 254 23.97 8.17 33.55
CA ARG A 254 23.68 8.44 34.97
C ARG A 254 24.81 9.09 35.78
N SER A 255 25.99 9.32 35.18
CA SER A 255 27.11 10.05 35.79
C SER A 255 27.25 11.48 35.24
N LEU A 256 26.33 11.92 34.37
CA LEU A 256 26.38 13.22 33.73
C LEU A 256 25.68 14.31 34.56
N TRP A 257 26.42 15.38 34.81
CA TRP A 257 25.97 16.54 35.56
C TRP A 257 26.13 17.80 34.71
N ARG A 258 25.12 18.67 34.72
CA ARG A 258 25.17 19.99 34.10
C ARG A 258 25.40 21.06 35.18
N LEU A 259 26.36 21.94 34.93
CA LEU A 259 26.63 23.07 35.81
C LEU A 259 25.83 24.29 35.35
N GLU A 260 24.83 24.70 36.15
CA GLU A 260 24.01 25.88 35.85
C GLU A 260 24.39 27.04 36.76
N THR A 261 24.88 28.14 36.20
CA THR A 261 25.20 29.33 36.99
C THR A 261 23.93 30.03 37.47
N LEU A 262 24.04 30.85 38.53
CA LEU A 262 22.88 31.60 39.04
C LEU A 262 22.49 32.82 38.18
N ARG A 263 23.22 33.07 37.08
CA ARG A 263 23.01 34.20 36.18
C ARG A 263 22.36 33.72 34.89
N VAL A 264 21.70 34.63 34.17
CA VAL A 264 21.15 34.35 32.85
C VAL A 264 22.12 34.83 31.76
N ALA A 265 22.40 36.13 31.71
CA ALA A 265 23.44 36.69 30.86
C ALA A 265 24.83 36.22 31.33
N TRP A 266 25.71 35.91 30.39
CA TRP A 266 27.05 35.36 30.62
C TRP A 266 27.03 34.07 31.48
N SER A 267 25.94 33.30 31.39
CA SER A 267 25.83 32.04 32.12
C SER A 267 26.82 30.99 31.63
N GLY A 268 27.29 31.11 30.39
CA GLY A 268 28.40 30.38 29.79
C GLY A 268 29.72 31.14 29.82
N SER A 269 30.01 31.88 30.90
CA SER A 269 31.35 32.41 31.17
C SER A 269 32.25 31.36 31.83
N HIS A 270 33.58 31.60 31.85
CA HIS A 270 34.51 30.73 32.57
C HIS A 270 34.16 30.66 34.05
N ILE A 271 34.07 29.44 34.59
CA ILE A 271 33.80 29.24 36.00
C ILE A 271 35.06 29.53 36.82
N ARG A 272 34.90 30.40 37.83
CA ARG A 272 35.96 30.78 38.76
C ARG A 272 35.81 30.13 40.12
N TRP A 273 36.90 30.04 40.86
CA TRP A 273 36.88 29.57 42.25
C TRP A 273 35.95 30.45 43.11
N GLY A 274 35.10 29.84 43.92
CA GLY A 274 34.14 30.57 44.77
C GLY A 274 32.91 31.12 44.04
N GLN A 275 32.73 30.84 42.74
CA GLN A 275 31.52 31.23 42.01
C GLN A 275 30.34 30.28 42.35
N PRO A 276 29.14 30.81 42.65
CA PRO A 276 27.96 30.00 42.93
C PRO A 276 27.33 29.39 41.67
N PHE A 277 26.97 28.11 41.74
CA PHE A 277 26.24 27.39 40.71
C PHE A 277 25.31 26.33 41.32
N ARG A 278 24.39 25.82 40.50
CA ARG A 278 23.54 24.66 40.76
C ARG A 278 24.08 23.47 39.97
N LEU A 279 23.98 22.28 40.56
CA LEU A 279 24.26 21.02 39.86
C LEU A 279 22.94 20.36 39.48
N ARG A 280 22.74 20.16 38.19
CA ARG A 280 21.58 19.46 37.63
C ARG A 280 22.01 18.10 37.11
N HIS A 281 21.33 17.05 37.55
CA HIS A 281 21.52 15.73 36.98
C HIS A 281 20.80 15.64 35.62
N VAL A 282 21.49 15.23 34.56
CA VAL A 282 20.98 15.41 33.18
C VAL A 282 19.78 14.52 32.88
N THR A 283 19.87 13.20 33.13
CA THR A 283 18.82 12.24 32.74
C THR A 283 17.56 12.37 33.60
N THR A 284 17.71 12.60 34.91
CA THR A 284 16.55 12.83 35.81
C THR A 284 16.04 14.26 35.80
N GLY A 285 16.85 15.21 35.33
CA GLY A 285 16.59 16.67 35.30
C GLY A 285 16.31 17.30 36.64
N LYS A 286 16.74 16.67 37.74
CA LYS A 286 16.59 17.15 39.11
C LYS A 286 17.87 17.85 39.57
N TYR A 287 17.75 18.69 40.57
CA TYR A 287 18.85 19.48 41.13
C TYR A 287 19.38 18.85 42.41
N LEU A 288 20.71 18.84 42.55
CA LEU A 288 21.34 18.47 43.81
C LEU A 288 20.97 19.51 44.88
N SER A 289 20.49 19.05 46.03
CA SER A 289 20.01 19.89 47.12
C SER A 289 20.42 19.33 48.47
N LEU A 290 20.77 20.22 49.40
CA LEU A 290 20.98 19.89 50.81
C LEU A 290 19.74 20.27 51.62
N MET A 291 19.06 19.27 52.15
CA MET A 291 17.88 19.43 53.00
C MET A 291 18.24 19.89 54.42
N GLU A 292 17.25 20.35 55.18
CA GLU A 292 17.44 20.85 56.55
C GLU A 292 17.95 19.76 57.52
N ASP A 293 17.62 18.50 57.25
CA ASP A 293 18.11 17.33 57.99
C ASP A 293 19.55 16.91 57.62
N LYS A 294 20.24 17.71 56.81
CA LYS A 294 21.57 17.46 56.23
C LYS A 294 21.61 16.28 55.24
N SER A 295 20.47 15.83 54.74
CA SER A 295 20.44 14.84 53.66
C SER A 295 20.75 15.48 52.30
N LEU A 296 21.60 14.82 51.52
CA LEU A 296 21.94 15.21 50.15
C LEU A 296 21.05 14.42 49.19
N LEU A 297 20.14 15.11 48.49
CA LEU A 297 19.14 14.49 47.62
C LEU A 297 18.92 15.30 46.34
N LEU A 298 18.39 14.64 45.32
CA LEU A 298 17.91 15.30 44.11
C LEU A 298 16.47 15.80 44.28
N MET A 299 16.26 17.09 44.01
CA MET A 299 14.97 17.78 44.10
C MET A 299 14.45 18.20 42.73
N ASP A 300 13.13 18.21 42.61
CA ASP A 300 12.46 18.74 41.42
C ASP A 300 12.66 20.26 41.30
N LYS A 301 12.52 20.79 40.08
CA LYS A 301 12.77 22.20 39.73
C LYS A 301 12.01 23.18 40.63
N GLU A 302 10.78 22.85 41.02
CA GLU A 302 9.90 23.70 41.83
C GLU A 302 10.40 23.87 43.27
N LYS A 303 11.28 22.98 43.76
CA LYS A 303 11.83 23.01 45.12
C LYS A 303 13.31 23.40 45.16
N ALA A 304 13.91 23.72 44.00
CA ALA A 304 15.34 23.96 43.84
C ALA A 304 15.73 25.43 44.09
N ASP A 305 15.45 25.95 45.29
CA ASP A 305 15.77 27.33 45.66
C ASP A 305 17.29 27.56 45.80
N VAL A 306 17.74 28.83 45.71
CA VAL A 306 19.18 29.15 45.85
C VAL A 306 19.73 28.71 47.21
N LYS A 307 18.91 28.72 48.28
CA LYS A 307 19.38 28.42 49.63
C LYS A 307 19.84 26.97 49.80
N SER A 308 19.16 26.02 49.15
CA SER A 308 19.45 24.59 49.26
C SER A 308 20.32 24.02 48.13
N THR A 309 20.38 24.71 46.97
CA THR A 309 21.03 24.20 45.74
C THR A 309 22.28 24.97 45.30
N ALA A 310 22.70 25.99 46.05
CA ALA A 310 23.89 26.78 45.70
C ALA A 310 25.19 26.14 46.21
N PHE A 311 25.99 25.65 45.26
CA PHE A 311 27.31 25.08 45.49
C PHE A 311 28.40 25.94 44.86
N THR A 312 29.64 25.73 45.27
CA THR A 312 30.81 26.37 44.68
C THR A 312 32.01 25.44 44.64
N PHE A 313 32.90 25.67 43.68
CA PHE A 313 34.20 25.02 43.62
C PHE A 313 35.25 25.80 44.41
N ARG A 314 36.08 25.06 45.15
CA ARG A 314 37.22 25.58 45.91
C ARG A 314 38.47 24.81 45.52
N SER A 315 39.61 25.50 45.50
CA SER A 315 40.93 24.91 45.21
C SER A 315 41.54 24.19 46.41
N SER A 316 41.16 24.58 47.64
CA SER A 316 41.57 23.93 48.89
C SER A 316 40.46 24.02 49.94
N LYS A 317 40.56 23.22 51.00
CA LYS A 317 39.64 23.24 52.16
C LYS A 317 39.94 24.34 53.18
N GLU A 318 40.73 25.34 52.81
CA GLU A 318 41.06 26.45 53.70
C GLU A 318 39.88 27.43 53.86
N LYS A 319 39.72 27.96 55.07
CA LYS A 319 38.74 29.01 55.39
C LYS A 319 39.22 30.35 54.84
N LEU A 320 39.14 30.55 53.53
CA LEU A 320 39.33 31.87 52.91
C LEU A 320 38.07 32.72 53.07
N ASP A 321 38.27 34.00 53.43
CA ASP A 321 37.20 35.02 53.49
C ASP A 321 36.53 35.15 52.11
N VAL A 322 35.19 35.06 52.11
CA VAL A 322 34.37 35.21 50.90
C VAL A 322 34.26 36.71 50.59
N GLY A 323 35.34 37.27 50.05
CA GLY A 323 35.32 38.65 49.55
C GLY A 323 34.25 38.81 48.46
N VAL A 324 33.52 39.91 48.49
CA VAL A 324 32.53 40.27 47.46
C VAL A 324 33.26 40.45 46.13
N ARG A 325 33.26 39.41 45.28
CA ARG A 325 33.86 39.48 43.94
C ARG A 325 32.94 40.29 43.02
N LYS A 326 33.51 41.26 42.30
CA LYS A 326 32.80 42.09 41.31
C LYS A 326 32.20 41.22 40.20
N GLU A 327 31.02 41.61 39.76
CA GLU A 327 30.39 41.05 38.56
C GLU A 327 31.28 41.36 37.33
N VAL A 328 31.48 40.37 36.47
CA VAL A 328 32.23 40.53 35.22
C VAL A 328 31.24 40.41 34.08
N ASP A 329 31.21 41.42 33.21
CA ASP A 329 30.53 41.37 31.91
C ASP A 329 31.56 40.90 30.88
N GLY A 330 31.39 39.68 30.36
CA GLY A 330 32.32 39.00 29.47
C GLY A 330 32.68 37.57 29.92
N MET A 331 33.56 36.89 29.18
CA MET A 331 33.95 35.50 29.48
C MET A 331 34.72 35.33 30.81
N GLY A 332 35.33 36.40 31.34
CA GLY A 332 36.09 36.37 32.59
C GLY A 332 37.40 35.56 32.52
N THR A 333 38.09 35.46 33.65
CA THR A 333 39.38 34.76 33.74
C THR A 333 39.21 33.24 33.82
N SER A 334 39.92 32.50 32.98
CA SER A 334 39.93 31.04 32.94
C SER A 334 40.77 30.44 34.07
N GLU A 335 40.12 29.87 35.09
CA GLU A 335 40.80 29.35 36.30
C GLU A 335 40.77 27.81 36.41
N ILE A 336 39.65 27.17 36.08
CA ILE A 336 39.44 25.72 36.27
C ILE A 336 39.62 24.99 34.94
N LYS A 337 40.56 24.05 34.88
CA LYS A 337 40.91 23.27 33.69
C LYS A 337 40.53 21.80 33.84
N TYR A 338 39.92 21.22 32.81
CA TYR A 338 39.57 19.79 32.78
C TYR A 338 40.81 18.89 32.89
N GLY A 339 40.73 17.81 33.66
CA GLY A 339 41.82 16.85 33.87
C GLY A 339 42.96 17.30 34.80
N ASP A 340 43.27 18.60 34.82
CA ASP A 340 44.40 19.15 35.56
C ASP A 340 44.00 19.76 36.92
N SER A 341 42.79 20.32 37.03
CA SER A 341 42.32 20.95 38.26
C SER A 341 41.67 19.95 39.20
N VAL A 342 42.07 19.99 40.48
CA VAL A 342 41.40 19.26 41.56
C VAL A 342 40.45 20.22 42.27
N CYS A 343 39.16 19.91 42.22
CA CYS A 343 38.09 20.75 42.76
C CYS A 343 37.49 20.14 44.03
N TYR A 344 37.15 20.99 44.99
CA TYR A 344 36.34 20.61 46.16
C TYR A 344 34.99 21.33 46.07
N ILE A 345 33.89 20.59 46.23
CA ILE A 345 32.54 21.15 46.24
C ILE A 345 32.17 21.55 47.67
N GLN A 346 31.77 22.81 47.84
CA GLN A 346 31.26 23.35 49.10
C GLN A 346 29.85 23.91 48.90
N HIS A 347 28.95 23.65 49.86
CA HIS A 347 27.63 24.27 49.88
C HIS A 347 27.72 25.67 50.50
N ILE A 348 27.21 26.68 49.80
CA ILE A 348 27.48 28.09 50.13
C ILE A 348 26.80 28.52 51.43
N ASN A 349 25.56 28.12 51.63
CA ASN A 349 24.77 28.59 52.78
C ASN A 349 25.17 27.89 54.09
N THR A 350 25.63 26.63 54.04
CA THR A 350 26.01 25.86 55.26
C THR A 350 27.52 25.74 55.45
N GLY A 351 28.33 26.01 54.43
CA GLY A 351 29.78 25.84 54.45
C GLY A 351 30.27 24.39 54.49
N LEU A 352 29.36 23.41 54.39
CA LEU A 352 29.71 21.98 54.40
C LEU A 352 30.39 21.57 53.08
N TRP A 353 31.27 20.58 53.17
CA TRP A 353 32.04 19.99 52.07
C TRP A 353 31.40 18.69 51.60
N LEU A 354 31.36 18.47 50.28
CA LEU A 354 30.96 17.19 49.72
C LEU A 354 32.04 16.14 50.03
N THR A 355 31.62 15.01 50.61
CA THR A 355 32.49 13.88 50.95
C THR A 355 31.71 12.56 50.84
N TYR A 356 32.38 11.42 50.98
CA TYR A 356 31.74 10.11 50.99
C TYR A 356 31.52 9.60 52.43
N GLN A 357 30.47 8.82 52.63
CA GLN A 357 30.24 8.11 53.88
C GLN A 357 31.04 6.79 53.88
N SER A 358 31.95 6.61 54.84
CA SER A 358 32.73 5.38 54.99
C SER A 358 31.81 4.18 55.26
N VAL A 359 31.94 3.12 54.44
CA VAL A 359 31.10 1.92 54.55
C VAL A 359 31.72 0.90 55.52
N ASP A 360 30.91 0.27 56.37
CA ASP A 360 31.36 -0.72 57.36
C ASP A 360 31.98 -1.97 56.70
N VAL A 361 33.10 -2.46 57.25
CA VAL A 361 33.92 -3.58 56.72
C VAL A 361 33.12 -4.89 56.50
N LYS A 362 31.97 -5.07 57.18
CA LYS A 362 31.10 -6.26 57.00
C LYS A 362 30.31 -6.25 55.68
N SER A 363 30.02 -5.08 55.12
CA SER A 363 29.20 -4.92 53.91
C SER A 363 29.97 -5.16 52.60
N VAL A 364 31.31 -5.10 52.65
CA VAL A 364 32.22 -5.23 51.50
C VAL A 364 32.23 -6.65 50.90
N ARG A 365 31.71 -7.67 51.61
CA ARG A 365 31.66 -9.07 51.12
C ARG A 365 30.52 -9.38 50.14
N MET A 366 29.60 -8.44 49.88
CA MET A 366 28.30 -8.76 49.25
C MET A 366 28.06 -8.19 47.84
N GLY A 367 28.96 -7.39 47.26
CA GLY A 367 28.79 -6.83 45.91
C GLY A 367 29.46 -5.47 45.68
N SER A 368 29.15 -4.82 44.55
CA SER A 368 29.73 -3.54 44.10
C SER A 368 29.75 -2.46 45.20
N ILE A 369 30.90 -1.82 45.37
CA ILE A 369 31.14 -0.77 46.38
C ILE A 369 30.41 0.50 45.94
N GLN A 370 29.19 0.72 46.42
CA GLN A 370 28.52 2.02 46.35
C GLN A 370 28.78 2.79 47.66
N ARG A 371 29.35 3.99 47.55
CA ARG A 371 29.57 4.87 48.70
C ARG A 371 28.60 6.04 48.65
N LYS A 372 27.80 6.25 49.70
CA LYS A 372 26.85 7.35 49.73
C LYS A 372 27.58 8.70 49.80
N ALA A 373 27.19 9.66 48.97
CA ALA A 373 27.69 11.03 49.04
C ALA A 373 26.94 11.83 50.12
N ILE A 374 27.67 12.59 50.94
CA ILE A 374 27.14 13.38 52.06
C ILE A 374 27.83 14.75 52.14
N MET A 375 27.21 15.69 52.87
CA MET A 375 27.81 16.99 53.16
C MET A 375 28.33 17.01 54.61
N HIS A 376 29.63 17.18 54.81
CA HIS A 376 30.29 17.11 56.12
C HIS A 376 31.06 18.40 56.46
N HIS A 377 31.34 18.65 57.74
CA HIS A 377 31.95 19.89 58.20
C HIS A 377 33.44 20.02 57.84
N GLU A 378 34.17 18.90 57.80
CA GLU A 378 35.58 18.83 57.40
C GLU A 378 35.77 18.06 56.07
N GLY A 379 34.93 17.03 55.83
CA GLY A 379 35.15 16.02 54.79
C GLY A 379 36.49 15.28 54.92
N HIS A 380 36.76 14.33 54.02
CA HIS A 380 38.02 13.60 53.96
C HIS A 380 39.10 14.36 53.15
N MET A 381 40.39 14.08 53.37
CA MET A 381 41.47 14.79 52.66
C MET A 381 41.58 14.38 51.17
N ASP A 382 41.05 13.21 50.83
CA ASP A 382 41.03 12.63 49.48
C ASP A 382 39.77 13.01 48.68
N ASP A 383 38.93 13.93 49.17
CA ASP A 383 37.71 14.43 48.50
C ASP A 383 37.95 15.14 47.15
N GLY A 384 39.19 15.24 46.69
CA GLY A 384 39.54 15.92 45.44
C GLY A 384 38.79 15.35 44.23
N LEU A 385 38.05 16.21 43.53
CA LEU A 385 37.31 15.84 42.32
C LEU A 385 38.06 16.32 41.09
N ASN A 386 38.38 15.41 40.19
CA ASN A 386 38.80 15.73 38.85
C ASN A 386 37.57 15.87 37.93
N LEU A 387 37.62 16.83 37.01
CA LEU A 387 36.52 17.11 36.10
C LEU A 387 36.83 16.52 34.73
N SER A 388 35.89 15.76 34.17
CA SER A 388 35.95 15.27 32.79
C SER A 388 34.78 15.82 31.99
N ARG A 389 35.06 16.55 30.91
CA ARG A 389 34.03 17.05 29.99
C ARG A 389 33.38 15.88 29.25
N SER A 390 32.05 15.89 29.09
CA SER A 390 31.37 14.91 28.23
C SER A 390 31.52 15.28 26.76
N GLN A 391 31.50 14.30 25.87
CA GLN A 391 31.39 14.57 24.44
C GLN A 391 30.03 15.22 24.11
N HIS A 392 29.99 16.09 23.10
CA HIS A 392 28.75 16.79 22.71
C HIS A 392 27.63 15.82 22.30
N GLU A 393 27.96 14.73 21.60
CA GLU A 393 26.98 13.71 21.23
C GLU A 393 26.36 13.03 22.46
N GLU A 394 27.17 12.76 23.48
CA GLU A 394 26.75 12.08 24.70
C GLU A 394 25.85 12.97 25.56
N SER A 395 26.17 14.25 25.71
CA SER A 395 25.32 15.21 26.42
C SER A 395 23.98 15.39 25.72
N ARG A 396 23.98 15.45 24.38
CA ARG A 396 22.76 15.42 23.55
C ARG A 396 21.98 14.13 23.77
N THR A 397 22.63 12.97 23.73
CA THR A 397 21.95 11.68 23.94
C THR A 397 21.27 11.64 25.32
N ALA A 398 21.95 12.10 26.37
CA ALA A 398 21.44 12.07 27.74
C ALA A 398 20.19 12.94 27.94
N ARG A 399 20.10 14.09 27.26
CA ARG A 399 18.90 14.94 27.33
C ARG A 399 17.79 14.42 26.40
N VAL A 400 18.08 13.80 25.26
CA VAL A 400 17.06 13.06 24.49
C VAL A 400 16.45 11.95 25.35
N ILE A 401 17.27 11.17 26.07
CA ILE A 401 16.78 10.14 27.01
C ILE A 401 15.82 10.77 28.02
N ARG A 402 16.19 11.89 28.65
CA ARG A 402 15.31 12.59 29.58
C ARG A 402 13.95 12.92 28.97
N SER A 403 13.96 13.56 27.80
CA SER A 403 12.73 14.04 27.15
C SER A 403 11.84 12.87 26.72
N THR A 404 12.44 11.77 26.22
CA THR A 404 11.70 10.54 25.91
C THR A 404 11.14 9.86 27.16
N VAL A 405 11.94 9.70 28.22
CA VAL A 405 11.49 9.08 29.49
C VAL A 405 10.33 9.86 30.08
N PHE A 406 10.41 11.19 30.08
CA PHE A 406 9.33 12.05 30.58
C PHE A 406 8.05 11.88 29.76
N LEU A 407 8.14 11.94 28.43
CA LEU A 407 7.00 11.83 27.53
C LEU A 407 6.33 10.44 27.63
N PHE A 408 7.12 9.37 27.62
CA PHE A 408 6.60 8.00 27.68
C PHE A 408 5.98 7.69 29.04
N ASN A 409 6.58 8.14 30.15
CA ASN A 409 5.95 8.01 31.47
C ASN A 409 4.64 8.78 31.57
N ARG A 410 4.55 9.98 30.98
CA ARG A 410 3.28 10.73 30.90
C ARG A 410 2.24 9.97 30.08
N PHE A 411 2.65 9.38 28.95
CA PHE A 411 1.79 8.57 28.11
C PHE A 411 1.28 7.31 28.83
N ILE A 412 2.19 6.56 29.48
CA ILE A 412 1.88 5.38 30.30
C ILE A 412 0.87 5.72 31.41
N ARG A 413 1.11 6.79 32.18
CA ARG A 413 0.18 7.23 33.22
C ARG A 413 -1.20 7.61 32.65
N GLY A 414 -1.23 8.21 31.47
CA GLY A 414 -2.46 8.51 30.74
C GLY A 414 -3.23 7.24 30.33
N LEU A 415 -2.54 6.24 29.78
CA LEU A 415 -3.13 4.95 29.43
C LEU A 415 -3.63 4.20 30.67
N ASP A 416 -2.90 4.23 31.79
CA ASP A 416 -3.32 3.62 33.05
C ASP A 416 -4.59 4.29 33.59
N ALA A 417 -4.71 5.61 33.48
CA ALA A 417 -5.89 6.36 33.89
C ALA A 417 -7.13 6.00 33.04
N LEU A 418 -6.93 5.76 31.74
CA LEU A 418 -7.99 5.31 30.82
C LEU A 418 -8.42 3.87 31.09
N SER A 419 -7.47 2.96 31.34
CA SER A 419 -7.77 1.55 31.63
C SER A 419 -8.63 1.37 32.89
N LYS A 420 -8.51 2.29 33.86
CA LYS A 420 -9.21 2.23 35.16
C LYS A 420 -10.58 2.93 35.17
N LYS A 421 -10.95 3.71 34.14
CA LYS A 421 -12.18 4.51 34.11
C LYS A 421 -13.12 4.08 32.96
N VAL A 422 -14.33 3.63 33.32
CA VAL A 422 -15.35 3.17 32.35
C VAL A 422 -16.16 4.32 31.69
N LYS A 423 -16.04 5.58 32.13
CA LYS A 423 -16.49 6.78 31.38
C LYS A 423 -16.17 8.12 32.07
N ALA A 424 -15.97 9.14 31.23
CA ALA A 424 -16.10 10.60 31.48
C ALA A 424 -15.04 11.34 32.35
N SER A 425 -13.89 11.62 31.75
CA SER A 425 -13.19 12.93 31.79
C SER A 425 -12.06 12.83 30.75
N THR A 426 -12.00 13.72 29.76
CA THR A 426 -10.98 13.71 28.70
C THR A 426 -9.58 13.77 29.31
N VAL A 427 -8.94 12.61 29.48
CA VAL A 427 -7.51 12.54 29.78
C VAL A 427 -6.83 12.94 28.48
N ASP A 428 -6.20 14.11 28.47
CA ASP A 428 -5.46 14.62 27.33
C ASP A 428 -4.20 13.75 27.11
N LEU A 429 -4.27 12.85 26.14
CA LEU A 429 -3.16 12.00 25.73
C LEU A 429 -2.30 12.75 24.71
N PRO A 430 -0.97 12.83 24.89
CA PRO A 430 -0.08 13.52 23.96
C PRO A 430 0.22 12.66 22.71
N ILE A 431 -0.81 12.27 21.95
CA ILE A 431 -0.72 11.35 20.79
C ILE A 431 0.24 11.89 19.73
N GLU A 432 0.10 13.15 19.36
CA GLU A 432 0.93 13.78 18.32
C GLU A 432 2.40 13.91 18.76
N SER A 433 2.65 14.36 19.98
CA SER A 433 4.01 14.46 20.52
C SER A 433 4.69 13.09 20.63
N VAL A 434 3.93 12.04 21.01
CA VAL A 434 4.44 10.66 21.05
C VAL A 434 4.76 10.18 19.64
N SER A 435 3.87 10.40 18.66
CA SER A 435 4.11 10.02 17.26
C SER A 435 5.36 10.69 16.70
N LEU A 436 5.49 12.01 16.89
CA LEU A 436 6.66 12.76 16.44
C LEU A 436 7.94 12.31 17.14
N SER A 437 7.89 12.11 18.47
CA SER A 437 9.05 11.62 19.23
C SER A 437 9.47 10.21 18.78
N LEU A 438 8.55 9.34 18.39
CA LEU A 438 8.87 8.01 17.86
C LEU A 438 9.56 8.11 16.51
N GLN A 439 9.06 8.95 15.60
CA GLN A 439 9.68 9.21 14.30
C GLN A 439 11.10 9.77 14.45
N ASP A 440 11.27 10.77 15.34
CA ASP A 440 12.57 11.34 15.64
C ASP A 440 13.55 10.30 16.20
N LEU A 441 13.09 9.41 17.10
CA LEU A 441 13.94 8.35 17.65
C LEU A 441 14.32 7.32 16.58
N ILE A 442 13.39 6.94 15.71
CA ILE A 442 13.67 6.01 14.60
C ILE A 442 14.72 6.63 13.66
N GLY A 443 14.57 7.90 13.29
CA GLY A 443 15.56 8.63 12.50
C GLY A 443 16.90 8.78 13.23
N TYR A 444 16.87 9.04 14.55
CA TYR A 444 18.07 9.15 15.37
C TYR A 444 18.87 7.84 15.41
N PHE A 445 18.19 6.68 15.46
CA PHE A 445 18.82 5.36 15.44
C PHE A 445 18.95 4.76 14.04
N HIS A 446 18.75 5.53 12.98
CA HIS A 446 18.84 5.03 11.62
C HIS A 446 20.27 4.50 11.33
N PRO A 447 20.40 3.29 10.74
CA PRO A 447 21.71 2.78 10.33
C PRO A 447 22.31 3.66 9.22
N PRO A 448 23.65 3.78 9.14
CA PRO A 448 24.29 4.55 8.08
C PRO A 448 24.06 3.91 6.71
N ASP A 449 23.88 4.75 5.69
CA ASP A 449 23.64 4.32 4.31
C ASP A 449 24.75 3.41 3.77
N GLU A 450 24.34 2.45 2.93
CA GLU A 450 25.24 1.49 2.30
C GLU A 450 26.29 2.15 1.39
N HIS A 451 25.96 3.32 0.82
CA HIS A 451 26.78 4.04 -0.16
C HIS A 451 27.88 4.92 0.45
N LEU A 452 27.92 5.07 1.78
CA LEU A 452 28.96 5.87 2.45
C LEU A 452 30.34 5.22 2.35
N GLU A 453 31.38 6.04 2.42
CA GLU A 453 32.75 5.54 2.54
C GLU A 453 32.89 4.63 3.77
N HIS A 454 33.71 3.58 3.65
CA HIS A 454 33.86 2.58 4.70
C HIS A 454 34.31 3.19 6.04
N GLU A 455 35.24 4.15 6.04
CA GLU A 455 35.71 4.79 7.27
C GLU A 455 34.58 5.56 7.98
N ASP A 456 33.84 6.39 7.24
CA ASP A 456 32.70 7.14 7.74
C ASP A 456 31.57 6.22 8.22
N LYS A 457 31.29 5.13 7.48
CA LYS A 457 30.32 4.10 7.88
C LYS A 457 30.71 3.49 9.23
N GLN A 458 31.98 3.13 9.44
CA GLN A 458 32.46 2.56 10.71
C GLN A 458 32.41 3.56 11.87
N ASN A 459 32.71 4.85 11.62
CA ASN A 459 32.59 5.90 12.62
C ASN A 459 31.13 6.10 13.05
N ARG A 460 30.20 6.17 12.09
CA ARG A 460 28.75 6.28 12.36
C ARG A 460 28.19 5.05 13.07
N LEU A 461 28.65 3.84 12.73
CA LEU A 461 28.27 2.61 13.43
C LEU A 461 28.75 2.60 14.89
N ARG A 462 29.96 3.09 15.18
CA ARG A 462 30.47 3.23 16.55
C ARG A 462 29.64 4.24 17.36
N ALA A 463 29.35 5.40 16.78
CA ALA A 463 28.48 6.40 17.39
C ALA A 463 27.07 5.85 17.66
N LEU A 464 26.48 5.14 16.68
CA LEU A 464 25.17 4.49 16.83
C LEU A 464 25.16 3.47 18.00
N LYS A 465 26.16 2.60 18.08
CA LYS A 465 26.28 1.62 19.19
C LYS A 465 26.42 2.32 20.55
N ASN A 466 27.20 3.40 20.62
CA ASN A 466 27.35 4.17 21.86
C ASN A 466 26.00 4.76 22.30
N ARG A 467 25.24 5.36 21.38
CA ARG A 467 23.90 5.88 21.66
C ARG A 467 22.93 4.78 22.12
N GLN A 468 22.94 3.63 21.46
CA GLN A 468 22.12 2.47 21.85
C GLN A 468 22.46 1.99 23.27
N ASN A 469 23.74 1.94 23.65
CA ASN A 469 24.17 1.56 24.99
C ASN A 469 23.70 2.58 26.04
N LEU A 470 23.81 3.88 25.78
CA LEU A 470 23.34 4.93 26.71
C LEU A 470 21.83 4.81 26.99
N PHE A 471 21.03 4.49 25.97
CA PHE A 471 19.60 4.24 26.13
C PHE A 471 19.31 2.95 26.91
N GLN A 472 20.07 1.88 26.65
CA GLN A 472 19.90 0.61 27.37
C GLN A 472 20.19 0.76 28.87
N GLU A 473 21.26 1.47 29.24
CA GLU A 473 21.64 1.69 30.65
C GLU A 473 20.59 2.51 31.46
N GLU A 474 19.80 3.33 30.77
CA GLU A 474 18.67 4.06 31.38
C GLU A 474 17.35 3.27 31.34
N GLY A 475 17.37 2.00 30.91
CA GLY A 475 16.20 1.12 30.91
C GLY A 475 15.18 1.40 29.81
N MET A 476 15.60 2.06 28.71
CA MET A 476 14.68 2.51 27.65
C MET A 476 13.95 1.37 26.94
N ILE A 477 14.58 0.21 26.79
CA ILE A 477 13.93 -0.97 26.20
C ILE A 477 12.72 -1.38 27.05
N ASN A 478 12.89 -1.46 28.38
CA ASN A 478 11.80 -1.80 29.29
C ASN A 478 10.66 -0.78 29.24
N LEU A 479 10.98 0.51 29.11
CA LEU A 479 9.98 1.57 28.97
C LEU A 479 9.19 1.46 27.67
N VAL A 480 9.85 1.13 26.55
CA VAL A 480 9.19 0.87 25.26
C VAL A 480 8.29 -0.36 25.36
N LEU A 481 8.77 -1.45 25.97
CA LEU A 481 7.96 -2.65 26.20
C LEU A 481 6.73 -2.35 27.06
N GLU A 482 6.88 -1.52 28.09
CA GLU A 482 5.80 -1.09 28.96
C GLU A 482 4.71 -0.29 28.21
N CYS A 483 5.12 0.60 27.29
CA CYS A 483 4.21 1.28 26.36
C CYS A 483 3.47 0.29 25.46
N ILE A 484 4.20 -0.68 24.89
CA ILE A 484 3.64 -1.70 24.01
C ILE A 484 2.60 -2.54 24.77
N ASP A 485 2.91 -3.02 25.97
CA ASP A 485 2.01 -3.87 26.76
C ASP A 485 0.70 -3.15 27.10
N ARG A 486 0.77 -1.86 27.46
CA ARG A 486 -0.43 -1.05 27.76
C ARG A 486 -1.28 -0.79 26.53
N LEU A 487 -0.68 -0.64 25.35
CA LEU A 487 -1.42 -0.53 24.09
C LEU A 487 -2.02 -1.87 23.64
N HIS A 488 -1.38 -2.99 23.98
CA HIS A 488 -1.88 -4.33 23.67
C HIS A 488 -3.11 -4.74 24.48
N VAL A 489 -3.47 -4.03 25.57
CA VAL A 489 -4.73 -4.26 26.28
C VAL A 489 -5.94 -4.03 25.37
N TYR A 490 -5.83 -3.16 24.37
CA TYR A 490 -6.92 -2.85 23.45
C TYR A 490 -6.93 -3.83 22.28
N SER A 491 -8.10 -4.43 21.98
CA SER A 491 -8.24 -5.46 20.95
C SER A 491 -8.16 -4.94 19.51
N SER A 492 -8.66 -3.73 19.24
CA SER A 492 -8.73 -3.10 17.92
C SER A 492 -8.62 -1.58 18.00
N ALA A 493 -8.32 -0.94 16.86
CA ALA A 493 -8.32 0.52 16.73
C ALA A 493 -9.66 1.16 17.15
N ALA A 494 -10.78 0.51 16.83
CA ALA A 494 -12.12 0.97 17.22
C ALA A 494 -12.32 0.93 18.74
N HIS A 495 -11.86 -0.14 19.40
CA HIS A 495 -11.92 -0.24 20.86
C HIS A 495 -11.07 0.84 21.54
N PHE A 496 -9.91 1.19 20.98
CA PHE A 496 -9.12 2.31 21.49
C PHE A 496 -9.80 3.66 21.22
N ALA A 497 -10.44 3.83 20.05
CA ALA A 497 -11.19 5.04 19.69
C ALA A 497 -12.33 5.34 20.66
N ASP A 498 -13.01 4.29 21.15
CA ASP A 498 -14.13 4.43 22.09
C ASP A 498 -13.69 4.93 23.49
N VAL A 499 -12.44 4.65 23.88
CA VAL A 499 -11.90 4.99 25.20
C VAL A 499 -11.09 6.29 25.18
N ALA A 500 -10.24 6.46 24.16
CA ALA A 500 -9.29 7.57 24.05
C ALA A 500 -9.74 8.67 23.06
N GLY A 501 -10.79 8.43 22.27
CA GLY A 501 -11.29 9.34 21.24
C GLY A 501 -10.90 8.91 19.82
N ARG A 502 -11.67 9.38 18.82
CA ARG A 502 -11.55 8.96 17.41
C ARG A 502 -10.14 9.19 16.84
N GLU A 503 -9.57 10.39 17.03
CA GLU A 503 -8.23 10.75 16.52
C GLU A 503 -7.13 9.86 17.10
N ALA A 504 -7.25 9.49 18.38
CA ALA A 504 -6.32 8.57 19.04
C ALA A 504 -6.46 7.14 18.46
N GLY A 505 -7.68 6.71 18.15
CA GLY A 505 -7.99 5.45 17.47
C GLY A 505 -7.33 5.33 16.09
N GLU A 506 -7.39 6.38 15.28
CA GLU A 506 -6.77 6.43 13.94
C GLU A 506 -5.24 6.29 14.02
N SER A 507 -4.63 6.90 15.04
CA SER A 507 -3.17 6.88 15.27
C SER A 507 -2.66 5.61 15.95
N TRP A 508 -3.54 4.78 16.53
CA TRP A 508 -3.17 3.63 17.37
C TRP A 508 -2.27 2.63 16.64
N LYS A 509 -2.66 2.20 15.44
CA LYS A 509 -1.89 1.25 14.63
C LYS A 509 -0.53 1.83 14.22
N SER A 510 -0.47 3.12 13.92
CA SER A 510 0.77 3.82 13.56
C SER A 510 1.74 3.82 14.74
N ILE A 511 1.30 4.28 15.92
CA ILE A 511 2.11 4.32 17.14
C ILE A 511 2.61 2.92 17.52
N LEU A 512 1.74 1.91 17.43
CA LEU A 512 2.12 0.53 17.75
C LEU A 512 3.23 0.01 16.82
N ASN A 513 3.12 0.29 15.51
CA ASN A 513 4.17 -0.08 14.56
C ASN A 513 5.47 0.69 14.80
N SER A 514 5.40 2.01 15.02
CA SER A 514 6.58 2.82 15.35
C SER A 514 7.28 2.38 16.64
N LEU A 515 6.54 1.89 17.64
CA LEU A 515 7.14 1.33 18.86
C LEU A 515 7.95 0.06 18.59
N TYR A 516 7.45 -0.85 17.74
CA TYR A 516 8.20 -2.04 17.34
C TYR A 516 9.38 -1.71 16.42
N GLU A 517 9.23 -0.72 15.54
CA GLU A 517 10.33 -0.23 14.70
C GLU A 517 11.43 0.42 15.54
N LEU A 518 11.06 1.24 16.53
CA LEU A 518 12.01 1.79 17.50
C LEU A 518 12.70 0.67 18.30
N LEU A 519 11.95 -0.35 18.74
CA LEU A 519 12.52 -1.50 19.44
C LEU A 519 13.55 -2.23 18.55
N ALA A 520 13.25 -2.40 17.26
CA ALA A 520 14.20 -2.98 16.31
C ALA A 520 15.44 -2.09 16.14
N ALA A 521 15.28 -0.77 16.02
CA ALA A 521 16.37 0.19 15.89
C ALA A 521 17.29 0.23 17.11
N LEU A 522 16.75 0.03 18.33
CA LEU A 522 17.54 -0.04 19.56
C LEU A 522 18.38 -1.33 19.69
N ILE A 523 17.97 -2.41 19.02
CA ILE A 523 18.58 -3.74 19.16
C ILE A 523 19.50 -4.08 17.98
N ARG A 524 19.17 -3.63 16.76
CA ARG A 524 19.88 -3.94 15.52
C ARG A 524 21.38 -3.62 15.61
N GLY A 525 22.22 -4.59 15.23
CA GLY A 525 23.68 -4.45 15.19
C GLY A 525 24.37 -4.41 16.56
N ASN A 526 23.64 -4.59 17.66
CA ASN A 526 24.17 -4.58 19.02
C ASN A 526 23.88 -5.89 19.77
N ARG A 527 24.84 -6.81 19.71
CA ARG A 527 24.78 -8.12 20.37
C ARG A 527 24.45 -8.05 21.86
N LYS A 528 24.90 -7.02 22.61
CA LYS A 528 24.59 -6.89 24.04
C LYS A 528 23.10 -6.68 24.27
N ASN A 529 22.49 -5.79 23.49
CA ASN A 529 21.06 -5.51 23.56
C ASN A 529 20.24 -6.74 23.12
N CYS A 530 20.67 -7.44 22.07
CA CYS A 530 20.01 -8.69 21.63
C CYS A 530 20.07 -9.79 22.70
N ALA A 531 21.21 -9.95 23.39
CA ALA A 531 21.38 -10.94 24.44
C ALA A 531 20.47 -10.65 25.65
N GLN A 532 20.35 -9.39 26.06
CA GLN A 532 19.42 -9.00 27.12
C GLN A 532 17.96 -9.21 26.72
N PHE A 533 17.59 -8.87 25.48
CA PHE A 533 16.24 -9.04 24.98
C PHE A 533 15.86 -10.52 24.77
N SER A 534 16.84 -11.42 24.62
CA SER A 534 16.59 -12.85 24.38
C SER A 534 15.68 -13.51 25.43
N GLY A 535 15.73 -13.04 26.69
CA GLY A 535 14.85 -13.52 27.76
C GLY A 535 13.36 -13.19 27.55
N SER A 536 13.05 -12.19 26.73
CA SER A 536 11.69 -11.72 26.42
C SER A 536 11.18 -12.26 25.08
N LEU A 537 11.83 -13.27 24.50
CA LEU A 537 11.45 -13.83 23.19
C LEU A 537 10.06 -14.50 23.23
N ASP A 538 9.75 -15.23 24.31
CA ASP A 538 8.43 -15.84 24.52
C ASP A 538 7.33 -14.75 24.53
N TRP A 539 7.61 -13.60 25.16
CA TRP A 539 6.71 -12.44 25.17
C TRP A 539 6.47 -11.92 23.74
N LEU A 540 7.53 -11.72 22.95
CA LEU A 540 7.41 -11.18 21.59
C LEU A 540 6.63 -12.13 20.67
N ILE A 541 6.92 -13.43 20.76
CA ILE A 541 6.28 -14.44 19.90
C ILE A 541 4.81 -14.64 20.28
N SER A 542 4.44 -14.51 21.55
CA SER A 542 3.03 -14.53 21.97
C SER A 542 2.19 -13.42 21.34
N ARG A 543 2.82 -12.31 20.88
CA ARG A 543 2.13 -11.20 20.22
C ARG A 543 1.99 -11.38 18.70
N LEU A 544 2.66 -12.37 18.08
CA LEU A 544 2.57 -12.63 16.63
C LEU A 544 1.16 -12.98 16.15
N GLU A 545 0.29 -13.46 17.05
CA GLU A 545 -1.10 -13.78 16.70
C GLU A 545 -1.91 -12.54 16.33
N ARG A 546 -1.41 -11.33 16.63
CA ARG A 546 -2.09 -10.07 16.35
C ARG A 546 -1.59 -9.46 15.04
N LEU A 547 -2.52 -9.30 14.10
CA LEU A 547 -2.25 -8.95 12.71
C LEU A 547 -1.70 -7.53 12.50
N GLU A 548 -1.94 -6.60 13.43
CA GLU A 548 -1.78 -5.17 13.16
C GLU A 548 -0.34 -4.65 13.19
N ALA A 549 0.57 -5.39 13.83
CA ALA A 549 1.99 -5.03 13.99
C ALA A 549 2.95 -6.15 13.54
N SER A 550 2.48 -7.10 12.72
CA SER A 550 3.27 -8.28 12.34
C SER A 550 4.57 -7.93 11.62
N SER A 551 4.61 -6.86 10.81
CA SER A 551 5.85 -6.40 10.14
C SER A 551 6.92 -5.96 11.15
N GLY A 552 6.56 -5.11 12.11
CA GLY A 552 7.50 -4.62 13.12
C GLY A 552 7.97 -5.75 14.06
N ILE A 553 7.05 -6.63 14.47
CA ILE A 553 7.38 -7.79 15.31
C ILE A 553 8.36 -8.73 14.60
N LEU A 554 8.12 -9.05 13.32
CA LEU A 554 9.03 -9.88 12.51
C LEU A 554 10.41 -9.24 12.36
N GLU A 555 10.48 -7.92 12.25
CA GLU A 555 11.73 -7.19 12.14
C GLU A 555 12.54 -7.24 13.45
N VAL A 556 11.89 -7.08 14.60
CA VAL A 556 12.53 -7.27 15.91
C VAL A 556 13.04 -8.71 16.05
N LEU A 557 12.21 -9.70 15.70
CA LEU A 557 12.60 -11.11 15.72
C LEU A 557 13.84 -11.36 14.85
N HIS A 558 13.80 -10.90 13.60
CA HIS A 558 14.93 -11.05 12.68
C HIS A 558 16.22 -10.43 13.26
N CYS A 559 16.15 -9.20 13.79
CA CYS A 559 17.31 -8.53 14.39
C CYS A 559 17.91 -9.32 15.57
N VAL A 560 17.07 -9.89 16.44
CA VAL A 560 17.52 -10.67 17.60
C VAL A 560 18.17 -11.99 17.16
N LEU A 561 17.57 -12.69 16.20
CA LEU A 561 18.02 -14.02 15.75
C LEU A 561 19.33 -13.96 14.96
N VAL A 562 19.56 -12.89 14.20
CA VAL A 562 20.78 -12.71 13.43
C VAL A 562 21.98 -12.45 14.34
N GLU A 563 21.81 -11.64 15.39
CA GLU A 563 22.91 -11.13 16.22
C GLU A 563 23.18 -11.96 17.49
N SER A 564 22.17 -12.64 18.05
CA SER A 564 22.26 -13.35 19.34
C SER A 564 22.09 -14.86 19.17
N PRO A 565 23.18 -15.66 19.18
CA PRO A 565 23.05 -17.11 19.22
C PRO A 565 22.38 -17.61 20.50
N GLU A 566 22.45 -16.83 21.59
CA GLU A 566 21.78 -17.13 22.85
C GLU A 566 20.25 -17.17 22.69
N ALA A 567 19.68 -16.32 21.80
CA ALA A 567 18.26 -16.33 21.51
C ALA A 567 17.80 -17.63 20.81
N LEU A 568 18.64 -18.23 19.96
CA LEU A 568 18.31 -19.48 19.26
C LEU A 568 18.15 -20.67 20.22
N ASN A 569 18.87 -20.65 21.34
CA ASN A 569 18.77 -21.70 22.36
C ASN A 569 17.44 -21.68 23.13
N ILE A 570 16.71 -20.55 23.11
CA ILE A 570 15.44 -20.36 23.82
C ILE A 570 14.24 -20.82 22.98
N ILE A 571 14.43 -20.98 21.67
CA ILE A 571 13.34 -21.23 20.73
C ILE A 571 12.81 -22.66 20.86
N LYS A 572 11.49 -22.75 20.99
CA LYS A 572 10.74 -24.00 21.13
C LYS A 572 9.96 -24.29 19.85
N GLU A 573 9.55 -25.54 19.69
CA GLU A 573 8.71 -25.97 18.57
C GLU A 573 7.41 -25.15 18.43
N GLY A 574 6.77 -24.79 19.56
CA GLY A 574 5.57 -23.97 19.56
C GLY A 574 5.76 -22.62 18.88
N HIS A 575 6.94 -22.00 19.03
CA HIS A 575 7.27 -20.73 18.40
C HIS A 575 7.37 -20.86 16.88
N ILE A 576 8.02 -21.91 16.39
CA ILE A 576 8.18 -22.19 14.95
C ILE A 576 6.82 -22.43 14.31
N LYS A 577 5.94 -23.20 14.96
CA LYS A 577 4.56 -23.41 14.51
C LYS A 577 3.76 -22.11 14.41
N SER A 578 3.89 -21.21 15.39
CA SER A 578 3.25 -19.88 15.33
C SER A 578 3.78 -19.03 14.17
N ILE A 579 5.09 -19.08 13.90
CA ILE A 579 5.69 -18.36 12.75
C ILE A 579 5.20 -18.95 11.42
N ILE A 580 5.11 -20.28 11.30
CA ILE A 580 4.58 -20.93 10.08
C ILE A 580 3.08 -20.61 9.89
N SER A 581 2.28 -20.62 10.97
CA SER A 581 0.88 -20.20 10.92
C SER A 581 0.72 -18.75 10.46
N LEU A 582 1.71 -17.89 10.68
CA LEU A 582 1.70 -16.53 10.17
C LEU A 582 1.70 -16.50 8.62
N LEU A 583 2.44 -17.41 7.99
CA LEU A 583 2.54 -17.52 6.52
C LEU A 583 1.21 -18.00 5.90
N ASP A 584 0.48 -18.85 6.62
CA ASP A 584 -0.88 -19.27 6.26
C ASP A 584 -1.88 -18.10 6.37
N LYS A 585 -1.85 -17.36 7.49
CA LYS A 585 -2.80 -16.25 7.76
C LYS A 585 -2.52 -14.96 6.99
N HIS A 586 -1.25 -14.61 6.73
CA HIS A 586 -0.86 -13.33 6.10
C HIS A 586 -0.49 -13.47 4.63
N GLY A 587 -0.49 -14.69 4.09
CA GLY A 587 0.03 -14.98 2.78
C GLY A 587 1.56 -14.91 2.71
N ARG A 588 2.06 -14.88 1.47
CA ARG A 588 3.50 -15.03 1.17
C ARG A 588 4.26 -13.73 1.44
N ASN A 589 4.88 -13.63 2.62
CA ASN A 589 5.72 -12.51 3.03
C ASN A 589 7.21 -12.92 3.14
N HIS A 590 8.09 -12.19 2.46
CA HIS A 590 9.52 -12.47 2.46
C HIS A 590 10.14 -12.40 3.86
N LYS A 591 9.70 -11.47 4.72
CA LYS A 591 10.24 -11.31 6.08
C LYS A 591 10.04 -12.55 6.95
N VAL A 592 8.96 -13.30 6.73
CA VAL A 592 8.71 -14.56 7.46
C VAL A 592 9.74 -15.62 7.05
N LEU A 593 10.05 -15.70 5.76
CA LEU A 593 11.08 -16.59 5.24
C LEU A 593 12.48 -16.18 5.71
N ASP A 594 12.76 -14.88 5.78
CA ASP A 594 14.03 -14.34 6.32
C ASP A 594 14.22 -14.74 7.80
N VAL A 595 13.14 -14.67 8.59
CA VAL A 595 13.14 -15.16 9.98
C VAL A 595 13.38 -16.67 10.03
N LEU A 596 12.65 -17.48 9.24
CA LEU A 596 12.85 -18.94 9.18
C LEU A 596 14.27 -19.32 8.74
N CYS A 597 14.88 -18.55 7.83
CA CYS A 597 16.27 -18.71 7.41
C CYS A 597 17.24 -18.41 8.56
N SER A 598 17.03 -17.29 9.26
CA SER A 598 17.85 -16.86 10.41
C SER A 598 17.73 -17.81 11.61
N LEU A 599 16.60 -18.52 11.75
CA LEU A 599 16.42 -19.59 12.73
C LEU A 599 17.28 -20.83 12.46
N CYS A 600 17.67 -21.04 11.20
CA CYS A 600 18.44 -22.21 10.79
C CYS A 600 19.94 -22.00 10.95
N VAL A 601 20.43 -20.78 10.66
CA VAL A 601 21.86 -20.44 10.63
C VAL A 601 22.09 -19.07 11.27
N CYS A 602 23.02 -19.01 12.21
CA CYS A 602 23.47 -17.78 12.86
C CYS A 602 24.99 -17.76 12.93
N HIS A 603 25.59 -16.67 12.45
CA HIS A 603 27.06 -16.49 12.37
C HIS A 603 27.80 -17.68 11.70
N GLY A 604 27.18 -18.30 10.68
CA GLY A 604 27.76 -19.44 9.97
C GLY A 604 27.64 -20.79 10.70
N VAL A 605 27.01 -20.83 11.89
CA VAL A 605 26.72 -22.07 12.63
C VAL A 605 25.26 -22.46 12.45
N ALA A 606 25.03 -23.73 12.10
CA ALA A 606 23.71 -24.27 11.84
C ALA A 606 23.08 -24.94 13.09
N VAL A 607 21.79 -24.67 13.34
CA VAL A 607 21.03 -25.26 14.45
C VAL A 607 20.15 -26.41 13.94
N ARG A 608 20.62 -27.65 14.13
CA ARG A 608 19.97 -28.86 13.59
C ARG A 608 18.54 -29.07 14.07
N SER A 609 18.25 -28.80 15.34
CA SER A 609 16.90 -28.96 15.90
C SER A 609 15.87 -28.12 15.14
N ASN A 610 16.17 -26.84 14.91
CA ASN A 610 15.28 -25.91 14.22
C ASN A 610 15.07 -26.32 12.76
N GLN A 611 16.13 -26.77 12.08
CA GLN A 611 16.04 -27.25 10.70
C GLN A 611 15.07 -28.42 10.57
N HIS A 612 15.17 -29.43 11.46
CA HIS A 612 14.25 -30.56 11.48
C HIS A 612 12.81 -30.12 11.75
N LEU A 613 12.60 -29.27 12.76
CA LEU A 613 11.27 -28.76 13.08
C LEU A 613 10.64 -27.96 11.93
N ILE A 614 11.42 -27.13 11.22
CA ILE A 614 10.93 -26.39 10.06
C ILE A 614 10.58 -27.35 8.92
N CYS A 615 11.44 -28.34 8.62
CA CYS A 615 11.15 -29.34 7.61
C CYS A 615 9.86 -30.14 7.92
N ASP A 616 9.71 -30.59 9.17
CA ASP A 616 8.59 -31.42 9.59
C ASP A 616 7.25 -30.66 9.62
N ASN A 617 7.28 -29.34 9.86
CA ASN A 617 6.06 -28.53 9.92
C ASN A 617 5.71 -27.84 8.58
N LEU A 618 6.69 -27.53 7.72
CA LEU A 618 6.45 -26.77 6.48
C LEU A 618 6.26 -27.67 5.24
N LEU A 619 6.93 -28.82 5.17
CA LEU A 619 6.97 -29.66 3.97
C LEU A 619 5.80 -30.63 3.76
N PRO A 620 5.16 -31.24 4.79
CA PRO A 620 4.21 -32.34 4.57
C PRO A 620 2.94 -31.99 3.79
N GLY A 621 2.42 -30.76 3.93
CA GLY A 621 1.23 -30.31 3.19
C GLY A 621 1.54 -29.69 1.84
N ARG A 622 2.71 -29.06 1.68
CA ARG A 622 3.13 -28.26 0.52
C ARG A 622 2.21 -27.08 0.15
N ASP A 623 0.99 -26.98 0.66
CA ASP A 623 -0.01 -25.94 0.33
C ASP A 623 0.49 -24.49 0.41
N LEU A 624 1.42 -24.22 1.33
CA LEU A 624 1.96 -22.88 1.56
C LEU A 624 3.06 -22.47 0.57
N LEU A 625 3.82 -23.45 0.07
CA LEU A 625 4.96 -23.23 -0.82
C LEU A 625 4.53 -23.30 -2.29
N LEU A 626 5.38 -22.82 -3.20
CA LEU A 626 5.15 -22.96 -4.63
C LEU A 626 5.70 -24.31 -5.11
N GLN A 627 4.89 -25.09 -5.82
CA GLN A 627 5.32 -26.30 -6.53
C GLN A 627 5.43 -26.04 -8.03
N THR A 628 6.30 -26.78 -8.69
CA THR A 628 6.38 -26.79 -10.14
C THR A 628 6.62 -28.21 -10.64
N ARG A 629 6.13 -28.49 -11.84
CA ARG A 629 6.26 -29.75 -12.56
C ARG A 629 6.32 -29.45 -14.06
N LEU A 630 7.15 -30.18 -14.79
CA LEU A 630 7.19 -30.10 -16.26
C LEU A 630 5.95 -30.79 -16.82
N VAL A 631 5.20 -30.12 -17.70
CA VAL A 631 3.96 -30.62 -18.29
C VAL A 631 4.04 -30.56 -19.83
N ASN A 632 3.51 -31.58 -20.51
CA ASN A 632 3.41 -31.61 -21.97
C ASN A 632 2.46 -30.53 -22.52
N HIS A 633 2.83 -29.92 -23.66
CA HIS A 633 1.93 -29.02 -24.38
C HIS A 633 0.83 -29.79 -25.12
N VAL A 634 -0.43 -29.42 -24.89
CA VAL A 634 -1.61 -30.02 -25.51
C VAL A 634 -2.26 -29.02 -26.46
N SER A 635 -2.69 -29.49 -27.64
CA SER A 635 -3.40 -28.69 -28.63
C SER A 635 -4.75 -29.29 -28.96
N SER A 636 -5.74 -28.40 -29.11
CA SER A 636 -7.12 -28.77 -29.42
C SER A 636 -7.52 -28.29 -30.81
N MET A 637 -8.01 -29.22 -31.63
CA MET A 637 -8.40 -29.02 -33.02
C MET A 637 -9.90 -29.28 -33.18
N ARG A 638 -10.56 -28.49 -34.02
CA ARG A 638 -11.98 -28.63 -34.35
C ARG A 638 -12.24 -28.41 -35.85
N PRO A 639 -13.25 -29.05 -36.44
CA PRO A 639 -13.80 -28.63 -37.71
C PRO A 639 -14.67 -27.38 -37.55
N ASN A 640 -14.89 -26.62 -38.63
CA ASN A 640 -15.85 -25.50 -38.66
C ASN A 640 -17.32 -25.97 -38.71
N ILE A 641 -17.71 -26.81 -37.75
CA ILE A 641 -19.06 -27.35 -37.60
C ILE A 641 -19.62 -26.89 -36.26
N PHE A 642 -20.82 -26.34 -36.27
CA PHE A 642 -21.51 -25.82 -35.09
C PHE A 642 -22.93 -26.36 -35.02
N LEU A 643 -23.25 -26.98 -33.89
CA LEU A 643 -24.48 -27.75 -33.68
C LEU A 643 -25.25 -27.13 -32.51
N GLY A 644 -26.49 -26.75 -32.72
CA GLY A 644 -27.31 -26.16 -31.67
C GLY A 644 -28.77 -26.56 -31.79
N VAL A 645 -29.48 -26.53 -30.66
CA VAL A 645 -30.94 -26.68 -30.65
C VAL A 645 -31.54 -25.36 -30.20
N SER A 646 -32.16 -24.66 -31.14
CA SER A 646 -33.12 -23.60 -30.88
C SER A 646 -34.51 -24.03 -31.33
N GLU A 647 -35.54 -23.57 -30.63
CA GLU A 647 -36.92 -23.82 -31.05
C GLU A 647 -37.16 -23.23 -32.44
N GLY A 648 -37.62 -24.05 -33.38
CA GLY A 648 -37.83 -23.63 -34.77
C GLY A 648 -36.58 -23.67 -35.67
N SER A 649 -35.45 -24.22 -35.20
CA SER A 649 -34.27 -24.45 -36.04
C SER A 649 -34.47 -25.55 -37.08
N ALA A 650 -33.81 -25.40 -38.24
CA ALA A 650 -33.76 -26.41 -39.31
C ALA A 650 -32.70 -27.52 -39.10
N GLN A 651 -31.91 -27.46 -38.02
CA GLN A 651 -30.85 -28.44 -37.74
C GLN A 651 -31.41 -29.78 -37.19
N TYR A 652 -30.67 -30.87 -37.42
CA TYR A 652 -30.91 -32.16 -36.78
C TYR A 652 -30.65 -32.07 -35.26
N LYS A 653 -31.31 -32.95 -34.49
CA LYS A 653 -31.11 -33.04 -33.03
C LYS A 653 -30.09 -34.09 -32.60
N LYS A 654 -29.71 -35.01 -33.49
CA LYS A 654 -28.79 -36.11 -33.21
C LYS A 654 -27.67 -36.14 -34.24
N TRP A 655 -26.43 -36.12 -33.78
CA TRP A 655 -25.24 -35.93 -34.60
C TRP A 655 -24.16 -36.99 -34.36
N TYR A 656 -23.45 -37.34 -35.43
CA TYR A 656 -22.46 -38.42 -35.45
C TYR A 656 -21.21 -38.03 -36.24
N TYR A 657 -20.05 -38.32 -35.65
CA TYR A 657 -18.77 -38.35 -36.38
C TYR A 657 -17.88 -39.49 -35.87
N GLU A 658 -16.87 -39.83 -36.66
CA GLU A 658 -15.81 -40.76 -36.26
C GLU A 658 -14.45 -40.04 -36.25
N LEU A 659 -13.59 -40.44 -35.31
CA LEU A 659 -12.18 -40.08 -35.30
C LEU A 659 -11.35 -41.35 -35.48
N MET A 660 -10.48 -41.37 -36.47
CA MET A 660 -9.53 -42.46 -36.70
C MET A 660 -8.15 -42.06 -36.19
N VAL A 661 -7.52 -42.96 -35.42
CA VAL A 661 -6.18 -42.76 -34.87
C VAL A 661 -5.17 -43.45 -35.78
N ASP A 662 -4.35 -42.66 -36.49
CA ASP A 662 -3.37 -43.20 -37.45
C ASP A 662 -2.04 -43.56 -36.80
N HIS A 663 -1.65 -42.85 -35.75
CA HIS A 663 -0.38 -43.05 -35.08
C HIS A 663 -0.40 -42.48 -33.67
N THR A 664 0.14 -43.24 -32.72
CA THR A 664 0.28 -42.85 -31.31
C THR A 664 1.63 -43.32 -30.78
N GLU A 665 2.50 -42.39 -30.38
CA GLU A 665 3.70 -42.67 -29.60
C GLU A 665 3.39 -42.54 -28.11
N PRO A 666 3.48 -43.59 -27.28
CA PRO A 666 3.07 -43.52 -25.86
C PRO A 666 3.85 -42.50 -25.01
N PHE A 667 5.12 -42.28 -25.35
CA PHE A 667 6.02 -41.36 -24.65
C PHE A 667 6.88 -40.61 -25.66
N VAL A 668 6.65 -39.31 -25.78
CA VAL A 668 7.56 -38.38 -26.49
C VAL A 668 8.48 -37.65 -25.48
N THR A 669 8.00 -37.49 -24.25
CA THR A 669 8.74 -36.92 -23.11
C THR A 669 8.70 -37.90 -21.93
N ALA A 670 9.18 -37.47 -20.75
CA ALA A 670 9.05 -38.24 -19.52
C ALA A 670 7.58 -38.41 -19.04
N GLU A 671 6.65 -37.60 -19.57
CA GLU A 671 5.22 -37.71 -19.32
C GLU A 671 4.50 -38.44 -20.46
N ALA A 672 3.45 -39.19 -20.12
CA ALA A 672 2.62 -39.88 -21.09
C ALA A 672 1.98 -38.89 -22.08
N THR A 673 1.79 -39.34 -23.32
CA THR A 673 1.11 -38.54 -24.34
C THR A 673 -0.37 -38.37 -24.02
N HIS A 674 -0.90 -37.18 -24.31
CA HIS A 674 -2.31 -36.84 -24.13
C HIS A 674 -3.06 -37.08 -25.45
N LEU A 675 -4.15 -37.84 -25.42
CA LEU A 675 -5.07 -37.98 -26.55
C LEU A 675 -6.51 -38.13 -26.02
N ARG A 676 -7.38 -37.19 -26.38
CA ARG A 676 -8.80 -37.23 -26.04
C ARG A 676 -9.66 -36.69 -27.17
N VAL A 677 -10.87 -37.22 -27.31
CA VAL A 677 -11.85 -36.81 -28.33
C VAL A 677 -13.22 -36.61 -27.71
N GLY A 678 -13.99 -35.66 -28.24
CA GLY A 678 -15.40 -35.51 -27.89
C GLY A 678 -15.98 -34.18 -28.30
N TRP A 679 -16.80 -33.59 -27.42
CA TRP A 679 -17.60 -32.42 -27.75
C TRP A 679 -17.27 -31.25 -26.84
N ALA A 680 -17.37 -30.03 -27.36
CA ALA A 680 -17.18 -28.81 -26.60
C ALA A 680 -18.25 -27.77 -26.97
N SER A 681 -18.62 -26.93 -26.00
CA SER A 681 -19.56 -25.81 -26.18
C SER A 681 -18.81 -24.49 -26.42
N THR A 682 -19.36 -23.65 -27.30
CA THR A 682 -18.82 -22.31 -27.60
C THR A 682 -18.90 -21.33 -26.44
N GLU A 683 -19.79 -21.55 -25.47
CA GLU A 683 -20.00 -20.65 -24.33
C GLU A 683 -18.78 -20.60 -23.39
N GLY A 684 -18.08 -21.73 -23.21
CA GLY A 684 -17.04 -21.81 -22.19
C GLY A 684 -15.73 -22.51 -22.58
N TYR A 685 -15.71 -23.38 -23.60
CA TYR A 685 -14.48 -24.08 -23.94
C TYR A 685 -13.49 -23.16 -24.66
N SER A 686 -12.42 -22.81 -23.96
CA SER A 686 -11.33 -21.98 -24.47
C SER A 686 -9.97 -22.58 -24.09
N PRO A 687 -9.44 -23.53 -24.88
CA PRO A 687 -8.18 -24.18 -24.58
C PRO A 687 -7.03 -23.20 -24.80
N TYR A 688 -6.28 -22.88 -23.74
CA TYR A 688 -5.11 -21.99 -23.80
C TYR A 688 -3.83 -22.79 -23.54
N PRO A 689 -2.74 -22.64 -24.30
CA PRO A 689 -1.56 -23.52 -24.18
C PRO A 689 -0.70 -23.32 -22.90
N GLY A 690 -1.20 -22.57 -21.91
CA GLY A 690 -0.51 -22.23 -20.66
C GLY A 690 -1.06 -22.99 -19.44
N GLY A 691 -1.48 -22.24 -18.43
CA GLY A 691 -2.00 -22.80 -17.16
C GLY A 691 -3.52 -22.97 -17.16
N GLY A 692 -3.99 -24.07 -16.57
CA GLY A 692 -5.41 -24.36 -16.26
C GLY A 692 -5.62 -24.55 -14.75
N GLU A 693 -6.78 -25.04 -14.32
CA GLU A 693 -7.08 -25.28 -12.89
C GLU A 693 -6.17 -26.33 -12.22
N GLU A 694 -5.55 -27.20 -13.03
CA GLU A 694 -4.59 -28.23 -12.61
C GLU A 694 -3.26 -28.09 -13.39
N TRP A 695 -2.48 -29.17 -13.50
CA TRP A 695 -1.26 -29.24 -14.31
C TRP A 695 -1.55 -29.20 -15.81
N GLY A 696 -1.80 -28.00 -16.37
CA GLY A 696 -1.89 -27.77 -17.82
C GLY A 696 -3.20 -28.23 -18.49
N GLY A 697 -4.30 -28.28 -17.73
CA GLY A 697 -5.62 -28.74 -18.20
C GLY A 697 -6.27 -27.85 -19.27
N ASN A 698 -5.91 -28.07 -20.53
CA ASN A 698 -6.45 -27.34 -21.69
C ASN A 698 -6.85 -28.28 -22.85
N GLY A 699 -6.99 -29.57 -22.56
CA GLY A 699 -7.57 -30.56 -23.47
C GLY A 699 -9.08 -30.66 -23.32
N VAL A 700 -9.70 -31.48 -24.17
CA VAL A 700 -11.14 -31.76 -24.04
C VAL A 700 -11.41 -32.55 -22.75
N GLY A 701 -12.42 -32.13 -21.99
CA GLY A 701 -12.82 -32.73 -20.71
C GLY A 701 -12.11 -32.15 -19.48
N ASP A 702 -11.30 -31.10 -19.62
CA ASP A 702 -10.65 -30.44 -18.49
C ASP A 702 -11.54 -29.37 -17.85
N ASP A 703 -12.56 -28.87 -18.55
CA ASP A 703 -13.55 -27.92 -18.02
C ASP A 703 -14.96 -28.52 -17.96
N LEU A 704 -15.92 -27.74 -17.47
CA LEU A 704 -17.35 -28.12 -17.41
C LEU A 704 -18.10 -27.92 -18.74
N PHE A 705 -17.44 -27.38 -19.77
CA PHE A 705 -18.03 -27.06 -21.07
C PHE A 705 -17.57 -28.01 -22.18
N SER A 706 -16.73 -28.98 -21.84
CA SER A 706 -16.19 -29.97 -22.75
C SER A 706 -16.26 -31.37 -22.14
N TYR A 707 -16.41 -32.34 -23.03
CA TYR A 707 -16.72 -33.73 -22.71
C TYR A 707 -15.80 -34.62 -23.52
N GLY A 708 -14.82 -35.22 -22.85
CA GLY A 708 -13.74 -35.97 -23.50
C GLY A 708 -13.79 -37.47 -23.21
N PHE A 709 -13.21 -38.26 -24.11
CA PHE A 709 -12.98 -39.69 -23.97
C PHE A 709 -11.56 -40.06 -24.43
N ASP A 710 -10.87 -40.90 -23.66
CA ASP A 710 -9.47 -41.30 -23.89
C ASP A 710 -9.28 -42.82 -24.10
N GLY A 711 -10.37 -43.57 -24.25
CA GLY A 711 -10.39 -45.03 -24.35
C GLY A 711 -10.85 -45.73 -23.06
N LEU A 712 -10.51 -45.18 -21.90
CA LEU A 712 -10.78 -45.78 -20.58
C LEU A 712 -11.67 -44.93 -19.68
N HIS A 713 -11.67 -43.62 -19.89
CA HIS A 713 -12.31 -42.65 -19.01
C HIS A 713 -13.17 -41.66 -19.79
N LEU A 714 -14.26 -41.24 -19.16
CA LEU A 714 -15.02 -40.05 -19.50
C LEU A 714 -14.49 -38.87 -18.67
N TRP A 715 -14.08 -37.80 -19.35
CA TRP A 715 -13.48 -36.61 -18.77
C TRP A 715 -14.41 -35.40 -18.84
N SER A 716 -14.63 -34.76 -17.70
CA SER A 716 -15.25 -33.44 -17.58
C SER A 716 -14.80 -32.78 -16.28
N GLY A 717 -14.44 -31.49 -16.30
CA GLY A 717 -13.98 -30.73 -15.14
C GLY A 717 -12.73 -31.32 -14.47
N CYS A 718 -11.77 -31.81 -15.27
CA CYS A 718 -10.56 -32.51 -14.79
C CYS A 718 -10.84 -33.83 -14.02
N ILE A 719 -12.09 -34.33 -14.01
CA ILE A 719 -12.46 -35.57 -13.31
C ILE A 719 -12.49 -36.73 -14.31
N ALA A 720 -11.62 -37.71 -14.09
CA ALA A 720 -11.61 -38.98 -14.83
C ALA A 720 -12.64 -39.96 -14.25
N ARG A 721 -13.63 -40.36 -15.04
CA ARG A 721 -14.60 -41.41 -14.66
C ARG A 721 -14.36 -42.66 -15.49
N THR A 722 -13.96 -43.75 -14.85
CA THR A 722 -13.70 -45.03 -15.52
C THR A 722 -14.97 -45.61 -16.14
N VAL A 723 -14.87 -46.08 -17.38
CA VAL A 723 -15.97 -46.71 -18.12
C VAL A 723 -15.67 -48.14 -18.52
N SER A 724 -16.72 -48.95 -18.67
CA SER A 724 -16.60 -50.34 -19.11
C SER A 724 -16.81 -50.45 -20.62
N SER A 725 -15.89 -51.07 -21.33
CA SER A 725 -16.00 -51.39 -22.75
C SER A 725 -15.40 -52.77 -23.01
N PRO A 726 -15.85 -53.51 -24.03
CA PRO A 726 -15.17 -54.75 -24.38
C PRO A 726 -13.76 -54.42 -24.89
N ASN A 727 -12.74 -55.10 -24.35
CA ASN A 727 -11.32 -54.84 -24.61
C ASN A 727 -10.87 -53.42 -24.21
N GLN A 728 -10.83 -53.12 -22.90
CA GLN A 728 -10.39 -51.83 -22.35
C GLN A 728 -8.92 -51.54 -22.64
N HIS A 729 -8.66 -50.44 -23.35
CA HIS A 729 -7.31 -49.88 -23.55
C HIS A 729 -7.41 -48.38 -23.83
N LEU A 730 -6.30 -47.66 -23.63
CA LEU A 730 -6.15 -46.28 -24.10
C LEU A 730 -6.14 -46.27 -25.63
N LEU A 731 -6.55 -45.14 -26.23
CA LEU A 731 -6.56 -44.97 -27.69
C LEU A 731 -5.18 -45.26 -28.28
N ARG A 732 -5.14 -46.25 -29.20
CA ARG A 732 -3.93 -46.65 -29.91
C ARG A 732 -4.12 -46.54 -31.41
N THR A 733 -3.03 -46.80 -32.13
CA THR A 733 -3.02 -46.84 -33.59
C THR A 733 -4.07 -47.82 -34.14
N ASP A 734 -4.76 -47.40 -35.20
CA ASP A 734 -5.86 -48.07 -35.91
C ASP A 734 -7.22 -48.12 -35.19
N ASP A 735 -7.36 -47.49 -34.01
CA ASP A 735 -8.67 -47.35 -33.37
C ASP A 735 -9.56 -46.32 -34.08
N VAL A 736 -10.86 -46.62 -34.12
CA VAL A 736 -11.90 -45.70 -34.58
C VAL A 736 -12.85 -45.40 -33.43
N ILE A 737 -12.97 -44.12 -33.09
CA ILE A 737 -13.85 -43.64 -32.03
C ILE A 737 -15.07 -43.00 -32.67
N SER A 738 -16.25 -43.55 -32.39
CA SER A 738 -17.52 -42.94 -32.79
C SER A 738 -18.04 -42.04 -31.68
N CYS A 739 -18.41 -40.82 -32.01
CA CYS A 739 -18.92 -39.82 -31.07
C CYS A 739 -20.37 -39.47 -31.42
N CYS A 740 -21.28 -39.79 -30.50
CA CYS A 740 -22.72 -39.58 -30.65
C CYS A 740 -23.17 -38.43 -29.74
N LEU A 741 -23.83 -37.43 -30.31
CA LEU A 741 -24.45 -36.32 -29.59
C LEU A 741 -25.97 -36.35 -29.82
N ASP A 742 -26.75 -36.46 -28.75
CA ASP A 742 -28.21 -36.29 -28.78
C ASP A 742 -28.58 -35.05 -27.98
N LEU A 743 -29.16 -34.05 -28.63
CA LEU A 743 -29.62 -32.80 -28.02
C LEU A 743 -31.12 -32.83 -27.68
N SER A 744 -31.82 -33.94 -27.95
CA SER A 744 -33.24 -34.12 -27.60
C SER A 744 -33.40 -34.49 -26.13
N ALA A 745 -32.59 -35.46 -25.70
CA ALA A 745 -32.32 -35.75 -24.30
C ALA A 745 -30.80 -35.58 -24.17
N PRO A 746 -30.31 -34.42 -23.68
CA PRO A 746 -28.92 -33.99 -23.79
C PRO A 746 -28.00 -35.08 -23.27
N SER A 747 -27.46 -35.87 -24.20
CA SER A 747 -26.63 -37.03 -23.92
C SER A 747 -25.51 -37.19 -24.94
N ILE A 748 -24.32 -37.51 -24.45
CA ILE A 748 -23.13 -37.78 -25.25
C ILE A 748 -22.66 -39.19 -24.95
N SER A 749 -22.55 -40.01 -25.98
CA SER A 749 -22.05 -41.38 -25.87
C SER A 749 -20.93 -41.66 -26.86
N PHE A 750 -20.08 -42.62 -26.51
CA PHE A 750 -18.92 -43.01 -27.29
C PHE A 750 -18.96 -44.48 -27.65
N ARG A 751 -18.33 -44.82 -28.77
CA ARG A 751 -18.07 -46.21 -29.19
C ARG A 751 -16.63 -46.33 -29.63
N ILE A 752 -16.00 -47.46 -29.32
CA ILE A 752 -14.66 -47.79 -29.81
C ILE A 752 -14.78 -49.00 -30.74
N ASN A 753 -14.30 -48.87 -31.97
CA ASN A 753 -14.36 -49.92 -33.00
C ASN A 753 -15.76 -50.52 -33.18
N GLY A 754 -16.79 -49.65 -33.14
CA GLY A 754 -18.21 -50.01 -33.26
C GLY A 754 -18.87 -50.55 -31.97
N GLN A 755 -18.10 -50.82 -30.91
CA GLN A 755 -18.59 -51.37 -29.65
C GLN A 755 -19.02 -50.26 -28.67
N PRO A 756 -20.19 -50.40 -28.01
CA PRO A 756 -20.68 -49.36 -27.10
C PRO A 756 -19.86 -49.29 -25.82
N VAL A 757 -19.42 -48.08 -25.48
CA VAL A 757 -18.83 -47.78 -24.17
C VAL A 757 -19.97 -47.65 -23.16
N GLN A 758 -19.87 -48.35 -22.03
CA GLN A 758 -20.83 -48.28 -20.92
C GLN A 758 -20.55 -47.04 -20.09
N GLY A 759 -21.15 -45.93 -20.54
CA GLY A 759 -21.07 -44.62 -19.91
C GLY A 759 -21.45 -43.53 -20.90
N MET A 760 -22.20 -42.54 -20.44
CA MET A 760 -22.58 -41.36 -21.22
C MET A 760 -22.63 -40.14 -20.32
N PHE A 761 -22.40 -38.97 -20.90
CA PHE A 761 -22.70 -37.71 -20.23
C PHE A 761 -24.17 -37.39 -20.42
N GLU A 762 -24.85 -36.96 -19.38
CA GLU A 762 -26.26 -36.56 -19.39
C GLU A 762 -26.44 -35.24 -18.64
N ASN A 763 -27.57 -34.57 -18.84
CA ASN A 763 -27.96 -33.36 -18.11
C ASN A 763 -26.98 -32.18 -18.24
N PHE A 764 -26.28 -32.08 -19.37
CA PHE A 764 -25.48 -30.89 -19.67
C PHE A 764 -26.34 -29.76 -20.25
N ASN A 765 -25.86 -28.53 -20.07
CA ASN A 765 -26.52 -27.35 -20.60
C ASN A 765 -26.42 -27.31 -22.14
N ILE A 766 -27.53 -27.01 -22.81
CA ILE A 766 -27.61 -26.84 -24.26
C ILE A 766 -27.53 -25.37 -24.69
N ASP A 767 -27.27 -24.46 -23.75
CA ASP A 767 -26.96 -23.07 -24.05
C ASP A 767 -25.66 -22.99 -24.86
N GLY A 768 -25.77 -22.48 -26.10
CA GLY A 768 -24.67 -22.33 -27.03
C GLY A 768 -24.63 -23.38 -28.15
N LEU A 769 -23.50 -23.39 -28.88
CA LEU A 769 -23.26 -24.29 -30.00
C LEU A 769 -22.21 -25.33 -29.60
N PHE A 770 -22.47 -26.59 -29.91
CA PHE A 770 -21.53 -27.70 -29.77
C PHE A 770 -20.71 -27.88 -31.04
N PHE A 771 -19.46 -28.31 -30.88
CA PHE A 771 -18.60 -28.67 -32.00
C PHE A 771 -17.76 -29.92 -31.67
N PRO A 772 -17.41 -30.73 -32.69
CA PRO A 772 -16.45 -31.82 -32.53
C PRO A 772 -15.08 -31.27 -32.13
N VAL A 773 -14.41 -31.91 -31.19
CA VAL A 773 -13.06 -31.51 -30.77
C VAL A 773 -12.20 -32.75 -30.51
N VAL A 774 -10.92 -32.63 -30.85
CA VAL A 774 -9.87 -33.57 -30.46
C VAL A 774 -8.75 -32.78 -29.82
N SER A 775 -8.25 -33.26 -28.67
CA SER A 775 -7.07 -32.70 -28.00
C SER A 775 -5.96 -33.73 -27.98
N PHE A 776 -4.75 -33.33 -28.38
CA PHE A 776 -3.61 -34.23 -28.43
C PHE A 776 -2.28 -33.52 -28.13
N SER A 777 -1.31 -34.27 -27.61
CA SER A 777 0.09 -33.83 -27.44
C SER A 777 0.93 -34.12 -28.70
N ALA A 778 2.21 -33.74 -28.67
CA ALA A 778 3.16 -34.14 -29.70
C ALA A 778 3.22 -35.67 -29.90
N GLY A 779 3.57 -36.11 -31.11
CA GLY A 779 3.73 -37.53 -31.46
C GLY A 779 2.45 -38.26 -31.91
N ILE A 780 1.33 -37.55 -32.07
CA ILE A 780 0.03 -38.15 -32.42
C ILE A 780 -0.43 -37.70 -33.81
N LYS A 781 -1.01 -38.63 -34.59
CA LYS A 781 -1.67 -38.34 -35.87
C LYS A 781 -3.09 -38.91 -35.85
N VAL A 782 -4.08 -38.07 -36.15
CA VAL A 782 -5.51 -38.41 -36.15
C VAL A 782 -6.20 -37.84 -37.38
N ARG A 783 -7.32 -38.45 -37.78
CA ARG A 783 -8.17 -37.99 -38.89
C ARG A 783 -9.63 -37.97 -38.49
N PHE A 784 -10.30 -36.86 -38.80
CA PHE A 784 -11.76 -36.78 -38.72
C PHE A 784 -12.43 -37.48 -39.90
N LEU A 785 -13.51 -38.20 -39.60
CA LEU A 785 -14.45 -38.75 -40.57
C LEU A 785 -15.82 -38.15 -40.25
N LEU A 786 -16.27 -37.19 -41.06
CA LEU A 786 -17.47 -36.39 -40.78
C LEU A 786 -18.70 -36.82 -41.61
N GLY A 787 -18.51 -37.78 -42.52
CA GLY A 787 -19.51 -38.34 -43.42
C GLY A 787 -19.51 -37.71 -44.81
N GLY A 788 -20.38 -38.24 -45.69
CA GLY A 788 -20.58 -37.71 -47.04
C GLY A 788 -19.31 -37.83 -47.89
N ARG A 789 -18.86 -36.72 -48.48
CA ARG A 789 -17.60 -36.64 -49.24
C ARG A 789 -16.37 -36.38 -48.36
N HIS A 790 -16.55 -36.22 -47.05
CA HIS A 790 -15.53 -35.76 -46.09
C HIS A 790 -15.16 -36.84 -45.08
N GLY A 791 -15.00 -38.07 -45.58
CA GLY A 791 -14.64 -39.25 -44.82
C GLY A 791 -15.78 -40.26 -44.79
N GLU A 792 -15.53 -41.44 -45.33
CA GLU A 792 -16.45 -42.57 -45.26
C GLU A 792 -16.37 -43.20 -43.87
N PHE A 793 -17.52 -43.37 -43.22
CA PHE A 793 -17.57 -44.02 -41.91
C PHE A 793 -17.15 -45.48 -42.02
N LYS A 794 -16.34 -45.93 -41.07
CA LYS A 794 -15.96 -47.33 -40.93
C LYS A 794 -17.07 -48.14 -40.27
N PHE A 795 -17.89 -47.50 -39.44
CA PHE A 795 -19.03 -48.11 -38.77
C PHE A 795 -20.32 -47.38 -39.13
N LEU A 796 -21.43 -48.10 -39.07
CA LEU A 796 -22.74 -47.52 -39.37
C LEU A 796 -23.19 -46.60 -38.21
N PRO A 797 -23.64 -45.37 -38.50
CA PRO A 797 -24.25 -44.52 -37.49
C PRO A 797 -25.47 -45.20 -36.85
N PRO A 798 -25.72 -45.00 -35.54
CA PRO A 798 -26.93 -45.51 -34.92
C PRO A 798 -28.20 -44.91 -35.56
N PRO A 799 -29.35 -45.60 -35.50
CA PRO A 799 -30.58 -45.12 -36.11
C PRO A 799 -30.97 -43.72 -35.64
N GLY A 800 -31.25 -42.82 -36.60
CA GLY A 800 -31.69 -41.46 -36.34
C GLY A 800 -30.56 -40.44 -36.10
N TYR A 801 -29.29 -40.84 -36.18
CA TYR A 801 -28.16 -39.90 -36.11
C TYR A 801 -27.77 -39.39 -37.50
N ALA A 802 -27.63 -38.08 -37.63
CA ALA A 802 -27.16 -37.43 -38.84
C ALA A 802 -25.63 -37.27 -38.83
N PRO A 803 -24.97 -37.43 -39.99
CA PRO A 803 -23.54 -37.14 -40.10
C PRO A 803 -23.26 -35.65 -39.93
N CYS A 804 -22.19 -35.30 -39.20
CA CYS A 804 -21.86 -33.91 -38.90
C CYS A 804 -21.64 -33.00 -40.12
N TYR A 805 -21.29 -33.55 -41.30
CA TYR A 805 -21.13 -32.73 -42.50
C TYR A 805 -22.43 -32.01 -42.94
N GLU A 806 -23.61 -32.51 -42.56
CA GLU A 806 -24.90 -31.91 -42.93
C GLU A 806 -25.13 -30.54 -42.25
N ALA A 807 -24.34 -30.21 -41.21
CA ALA A 807 -24.37 -28.90 -40.56
C ALA A 807 -23.48 -27.85 -41.24
N VAL A 808 -22.72 -28.20 -42.29
CA VAL A 808 -21.83 -27.26 -42.98
C VAL A 808 -22.66 -26.27 -43.80
N LEU A 809 -22.40 -24.97 -43.63
CA LEU A 809 -23.15 -23.92 -44.31
C LEU A 809 -22.91 -23.94 -45.83
N PRO A 810 -23.94 -23.70 -46.69
CA PRO A 810 -23.83 -23.84 -48.15
C PRO A 810 -22.76 -23.00 -48.87
N LYS A 811 -22.23 -21.94 -48.21
CA LYS A 811 -21.20 -21.05 -48.76
C LYS A 811 -19.82 -21.28 -48.16
N GLU A 812 -19.69 -22.17 -47.17
CA GLU A 812 -18.43 -22.45 -46.49
C GLU A 812 -17.81 -23.76 -46.96
N LYS A 813 -16.48 -23.82 -46.95
CA LYS A 813 -15.73 -25.07 -47.14
C LYS A 813 -15.37 -25.65 -45.78
N LEU A 814 -15.43 -26.98 -45.68
CA LEU A 814 -14.98 -27.68 -44.49
C LEU A 814 -13.47 -27.50 -44.29
N LYS A 815 -13.08 -27.07 -43.09
CA LYS A 815 -11.69 -26.91 -42.65
C LYS A 815 -11.54 -27.36 -41.20
N VAL A 816 -10.34 -27.82 -40.86
CA VAL A 816 -9.92 -28.06 -39.48
C VAL A 816 -9.08 -26.87 -39.03
N GLU A 817 -9.38 -26.35 -37.86
CA GLU A 817 -8.72 -25.19 -37.27
C GLU A 817 -8.44 -25.42 -35.79
N HIS A 818 -7.49 -24.67 -35.25
CA HIS A 818 -7.29 -24.65 -33.80
C HIS A 818 -8.54 -24.11 -33.11
N SER A 819 -8.88 -24.71 -31.96
CA SER A 819 -9.92 -24.19 -31.09
C SER A 819 -9.48 -22.82 -30.52
N ARG A 820 -9.91 -21.73 -31.18
CA ARG A 820 -9.57 -20.31 -30.90
C ARG A 820 -8.08 -19.96 -31.04
N GLU A 821 -7.65 -19.70 -32.26
CA GLU A 821 -6.29 -19.24 -32.59
C GLU A 821 -6.13 -17.73 -32.29
N TYR A 822 -5.17 -17.36 -31.44
CA TYR A 822 -4.85 -15.96 -31.11
C TYR A 822 -3.58 -15.44 -31.82
N LYS A 823 -2.84 -16.33 -32.46
CA LYS A 823 -1.60 -16.04 -33.18
C LYS A 823 -1.51 -16.92 -34.41
N GLN A 824 -1.32 -16.31 -35.57
CA GLN A 824 -1.03 -17.05 -36.81
C GLN A 824 0.43 -16.83 -37.20
N GLU A 825 1.20 -17.92 -37.31
CA GLU A 825 2.57 -17.86 -37.82
C GLU A 825 2.57 -17.87 -39.34
N ARG A 826 2.60 -16.67 -39.94
CA ARG A 826 3.02 -16.52 -41.34
C ARG A 826 4.54 -16.42 -41.38
N THR A 827 5.15 -16.96 -42.42
CA THR A 827 6.60 -17.19 -42.58
C THR A 827 7.51 -15.97 -42.37
N TYR A 828 6.96 -14.75 -42.28
CA TYR A 828 7.75 -13.51 -42.09
C TYR A 828 7.15 -12.48 -41.10
N THR A 829 5.90 -12.62 -40.65
CA THR A 829 5.27 -11.70 -39.67
C THR A 829 4.34 -12.47 -38.73
N ARG A 830 4.44 -12.17 -37.43
CA ARG A 830 3.55 -12.71 -36.40
C ARG A 830 2.28 -11.86 -36.35
N ASP A 831 1.20 -12.34 -36.93
CA ASP A 831 -0.09 -11.67 -36.88
C ASP A 831 -0.84 -12.08 -35.60
N LEU A 832 -1.23 -11.08 -34.80
CA LEU A 832 -2.11 -11.27 -33.65
C LEU A 832 -3.56 -11.23 -34.14
N LEU A 833 -4.32 -12.27 -33.83
CA LEU A 833 -5.73 -12.35 -34.21
C LEU A 833 -6.61 -11.78 -33.10
N GLY A 834 -7.58 -10.95 -33.47
CA GLY A 834 -8.62 -10.49 -32.55
C GLY A 834 -9.58 -11.62 -32.16
N PRO A 835 -10.46 -11.41 -31.16
CA PRO A 835 -11.43 -12.40 -30.74
C PRO A 835 -12.32 -12.81 -31.91
N THR A 836 -12.39 -14.11 -32.20
CA THR A 836 -13.26 -14.65 -33.25
C THR A 836 -14.72 -14.42 -32.84
N VAL A 837 -15.48 -13.66 -33.62
CA VAL A 837 -16.90 -13.40 -33.36
C VAL A 837 -17.67 -14.71 -33.45
N SER A 838 -18.38 -15.08 -32.38
CA SER A 838 -19.26 -16.24 -32.34
C SER A 838 -20.28 -16.15 -33.48
N LEU A 839 -20.35 -17.18 -34.32
CA LEU A 839 -21.28 -17.27 -35.44
C LEU A 839 -22.72 -17.41 -34.90
N THR A 840 -23.38 -16.28 -34.64
CA THR A 840 -24.82 -16.20 -34.28
C THR A 840 -25.74 -16.80 -35.35
N GLN A 841 -25.21 -17.04 -36.56
CA GLN A 841 -25.92 -17.59 -37.72
C GLN A 841 -25.73 -19.09 -37.95
N ALA A 842 -25.13 -19.84 -37.02
CA ALA A 842 -24.87 -21.27 -37.19
C ALA A 842 -26.16 -22.12 -37.29
N ALA A 843 -27.23 -21.73 -36.61
CA ALA A 843 -28.54 -22.37 -36.67
C ALA A 843 -29.58 -21.40 -37.24
N PHE A 844 -30.07 -21.65 -38.45
CA PHE A 844 -31.13 -20.84 -39.04
C PHE A 844 -32.45 -21.07 -38.30
N THR A 845 -32.91 -20.04 -37.61
CA THR A 845 -34.24 -19.98 -37.01
C THR A 845 -35.02 -18.88 -37.73
N PRO A 846 -36.06 -19.21 -38.51
CA PRO A 846 -36.82 -18.19 -39.23
C PRO A 846 -37.60 -17.33 -38.23
N ILE A 847 -37.50 -16.01 -38.38
CA ILE A 847 -38.25 -15.04 -37.56
C ILE A 847 -39.16 -14.25 -38.51
N PRO A 848 -40.38 -14.72 -38.78
CA PRO A 848 -41.35 -13.94 -39.55
C PRO A 848 -41.81 -12.69 -38.79
N VAL A 849 -42.15 -11.66 -39.55
CA VAL A 849 -42.80 -10.44 -39.05
C VAL A 849 -44.20 -10.79 -38.52
N ASP A 850 -44.51 -10.38 -37.28
CA ASP A 850 -45.83 -10.62 -36.68
C ASP A 850 -46.87 -9.64 -37.24
N THR A 851 -47.88 -10.18 -37.91
CA THR A 851 -49.00 -9.44 -38.50
C THR A 851 -50.31 -9.59 -37.71
N SER A 852 -50.28 -10.30 -36.56
CA SER A 852 -51.49 -10.68 -35.81
C SER A 852 -52.27 -9.49 -35.23
N GLN A 853 -51.56 -8.44 -34.80
CA GLN A 853 -52.15 -7.24 -34.20
C GLN A 853 -52.47 -6.14 -35.22
N ILE A 854 -52.13 -6.35 -36.50
CA ILE A 854 -52.32 -5.35 -37.55
C ILE A 854 -53.72 -5.49 -38.15
N VAL A 855 -54.56 -4.48 -37.93
CA VAL A 855 -55.86 -4.35 -38.58
C VAL A 855 -55.69 -3.54 -39.87
N LEU A 856 -56.21 -4.07 -40.98
CA LEU A 856 -56.12 -3.39 -42.27
C LEU A 856 -57.15 -2.25 -42.34
N PRO A 857 -56.76 -1.02 -42.68
CA PRO A 857 -57.71 0.07 -42.88
C PRO A 857 -58.72 -0.22 -44.01
N PRO A 858 -59.99 0.24 -43.91
CA PRO A 858 -61.05 -0.06 -44.90
C PRO A 858 -60.74 0.36 -46.34
N HIS A 859 -59.89 1.38 -46.54
CA HIS A 859 -59.47 1.81 -47.87
C HIS A 859 -58.47 0.83 -48.52
N LEU A 860 -57.63 0.16 -47.73
CA LEU A 860 -56.70 -0.87 -48.22
C LEU A 860 -57.41 -2.22 -48.42
N GLU A 861 -58.53 -2.48 -47.73
CA GLU A 861 -59.37 -3.66 -48.00
C GLU A 861 -59.94 -3.67 -49.42
N ARG A 862 -60.26 -2.49 -49.96
CA ARG A 862 -60.69 -2.34 -51.37
C ARG A 862 -59.55 -2.65 -52.34
N ILE A 863 -58.33 -2.24 -52.00
CA ILE A 863 -57.13 -2.49 -52.81
C ILE A 863 -56.69 -3.95 -52.74
N ARG A 864 -56.96 -4.67 -51.64
CA ARG A 864 -56.61 -6.08 -51.45
C ARG A 864 -57.05 -6.96 -52.63
N GLU A 865 -58.30 -6.83 -53.06
CA GLU A 865 -58.82 -7.64 -54.18
C GLU A 865 -58.17 -7.26 -55.51
N LYS A 866 -57.91 -5.97 -55.73
CA LYS A 866 -57.21 -5.47 -56.93
C LYS A 866 -55.74 -5.88 -56.98
N LEU A 867 -55.08 -5.93 -55.84
CA LEU A 867 -53.72 -6.43 -55.72
C LEU A 867 -53.67 -7.93 -56.00
N ALA A 868 -54.60 -8.71 -55.44
CA ALA A 868 -54.71 -10.15 -55.72
C ALA A 868 -55.00 -10.43 -57.20
N GLU A 869 -55.90 -9.65 -57.81
CA GLU A 869 -56.20 -9.71 -59.24
C GLU A 869 -54.94 -9.42 -60.07
N ASN A 870 -54.20 -8.34 -59.80
CA ASN A 870 -53.00 -8.00 -60.57
C ASN A 870 -51.83 -8.99 -60.37
N ILE A 871 -51.63 -9.50 -59.15
CA ILE A 871 -50.65 -10.57 -58.89
C ILE A 871 -51.00 -11.83 -59.66
N HIS A 872 -52.29 -12.19 -59.71
CA HIS A 872 -52.78 -13.33 -60.48
C HIS A 872 -52.56 -13.12 -61.98
N GLU A 873 -52.86 -11.93 -62.52
CA GLU A 873 -52.61 -11.57 -63.91
C GLU A 873 -51.12 -11.71 -64.30
N LEU A 874 -50.20 -11.25 -63.45
CA LEU A 874 -48.75 -11.40 -63.64
C LEU A 874 -48.29 -12.85 -63.52
N TRP A 875 -48.84 -13.61 -62.58
CA TRP A 875 -48.54 -15.03 -62.41
C TRP A 875 -49.00 -15.85 -63.62
N VAL A 876 -50.21 -15.59 -64.14
CA VAL A 876 -50.74 -16.22 -65.37
C VAL A 876 -49.84 -15.85 -66.55
N MET A 877 -49.49 -14.58 -66.72
CA MET A 877 -48.59 -14.12 -67.78
C MET A 877 -47.26 -14.87 -67.77
N ASN A 878 -46.58 -14.95 -66.61
CA ASN A 878 -45.31 -15.66 -66.46
C ASN A 878 -45.44 -17.17 -66.76
N LYS A 879 -46.56 -17.78 -66.39
CA LYS A 879 -46.82 -19.19 -66.72
C LYS A 879 -47.02 -19.41 -68.22
N ILE A 880 -47.71 -18.50 -68.91
CA ILE A 880 -47.87 -18.58 -70.37
C ILE A 880 -46.52 -18.41 -71.08
N GLU A 881 -45.64 -17.52 -70.60
CA GLU A 881 -44.27 -17.36 -71.14
C GLU A 881 -43.43 -18.63 -70.99
N LEU A 882 -43.61 -19.37 -69.89
CA LEU A 882 -43.01 -20.69 -69.68
C LEU A 882 -43.70 -21.81 -70.48
N GLY A 883 -44.71 -21.48 -71.30
CA GLY A 883 -45.42 -22.40 -72.20
C GLY A 883 -46.55 -23.19 -71.55
N TRP A 884 -47.10 -22.72 -70.42
CA TRP A 884 -48.23 -23.38 -69.77
C TRP A 884 -49.57 -23.02 -70.42
N GLN A 885 -50.45 -24.02 -70.56
CA GLN A 885 -51.80 -23.86 -71.10
C GLN A 885 -52.87 -24.24 -70.05
N TYR A 886 -54.09 -23.73 -70.24
CA TYR A 886 -55.21 -24.12 -69.40
C TYR A 886 -55.55 -25.61 -69.58
N GLY A 887 -55.76 -26.31 -68.46
CA GLY A 887 -56.26 -27.68 -68.44
C GLY A 887 -56.93 -28.00 -67.10
N PRO A 888 -57.96 -28.86 -67.06
CA PRO A 888 -58.78 -29.09 -65.87
C PRO A 888 -58.02 -29.79 -64.73
N VAL A 889 -56.92 -30.46 -65.03
CA VAL A 889 -56.05 -31.14 -64.06
C VAL A 889 -54.63 -30.62 -64.27
N ARG A 890 -53.92 -30.38 -63.16
CA ARG A 890 -52.51 -29.98 -63.21
C ARG A 890 -51.67 -31.16 -63.70
N ASP A 891 -50.98 -30.95 -64.81
CA ASP A 891 -50.06 -31.92 -65.40
C ASP A 891 -48.78 -31.19 -65.81
N ASP A 892 -47.72 -31.38 -65.01
CA ASP A 892 -46.45 -30.69 -65.20
C ASP A 892 -45.73 -31.15 -66.48
N ASN A 893 -45.96 -32.39 -66.94
CA ASN A 893 -45.38 -32.92 -68.18
C ASN A 893 -46.07 -32.33 -69.42
N LYS A 894 -47.39 -32.16 -69.38
CA LYS A 894 -48.17 -31.52 -70.46
C LYS A 894 -48.20 -29.99 -70.36
N ARG A 895 -47.56 -29.43 -69.32
CA ARG A 895 -47.59 -27.99 -68.97
C ARG A 895 -49.02 -27.46 -68.91
N GLN A 896 -49.91 -28.20 -68.27
CA GLN A 896 -51.31 -27.79 -68.08
C GLN A 896 -51.55 -27.38 -66.63
N HIS A 897 -52.20 -26.23 -66.43
CA HIS A 897 -52.51 -25.73 -65.09
C HIS A 897 -53.98 -25.26 -64.98
N PRO A 898 -54.72 -25.70 -63.95
CA PRO A 898 -56.15 -25.41 -63.80
C PRO A 898 -56.46 -23.96 -63.43
N CYS A 899 -55.53 -23.28 -62.78
CA CYS A 899 -55.70 -21.88 -62.35
C CYS A 899 -55.43 -20.83 -63.45
N LEU A 900 -55.21 -21.22 -64.71
CA LEU A 900 -55.03 -20.28 -65.82
C LEU A 900 -56.39 -19.78 -66.35
N VAL A 901 -57.15 -19.16 -65.45
CA VAL A 901 -58.49 -18.59 -65.66
C VAL A 901 -58.54 -17.19 -65.08
N GLU A 902 -59.57 -16.42 -65.43
CA GLU A 902 -59.83 -15.11 -64.83
C GLU A 902 -59.93 -15.23 -63.30
N PHE A 903 -59.48 -14.21 -62.58
CA PHE A 903 -59.47 -14.19 -61.10
C PHE A 903 -60.84 -14.51 -60.49
N SER A 904 -61.93 -14.03 -61.09
CA SER A 904 -63.31 -14.29 -60.65
C SER A 904 -63.77 -15.74 -60.84
N LYS A 905 -63.11 -16.49 -61.73
CA LYS A 905 -63.40 -17.89 -62.09
C LYS A 905 -62.46 -18.89 -61.41
N LEU A 906 -61.55 -18.42 -60.55
CA LEU A 906 -60.69 -19.30 -59.77
C LEU A 906 -61.52 -20.19 -58.82
N PRO A 907 -61.06 -21.43 -58.54
CA PRO A 907 -61.60 -22.22 -57.45
C PRO A 907 -61.57 -21.42 -56.15
N GLU A 908 -62.60 -21.53 -55.32
CA GLU A 908 -62.76 -20.69 -54.13
C GLU A 908 -61.57 -20.79 -53.16
N GLN A 909 -60.97 -21.98 -53.04
CA GLN A 909 -59.76 -22.20 -52.27
C GLN A 909 -58.55 -21.40 -52.80
N GLU A 910 -58.32 -21.40 -54.12
CA GLU A 910 -57.21 -20.69 -54.76
C GLU A 910 -57.45 -19.18 -54.78
N ARG A 911 -58.72 -18.75 -54.97
CA ARG A 911 -59.10 -17.34 -54.86
C ARG A 911 -58.85 -16.81 -53.45
N ASN A 912 -59.28 -17.55 -52.42
CA ASN A 912 -59.03 -17.18 -51.02
C ASN A 912 -57.54 -17.19 -50.69
N TYR A 913 -56.75 -18.13 -51.24
CA TYR A 913 -55.30 -18.14 -51.09
C TYR A 913 -54.64 -16.86 -51.65
N ASN A 914 -55.00 -16.44 -52.86
CA ASN A 914 -54.49 -15.20 -53.45
C ASN A 914 -54.91 -13.96 -52.63
N LEU A 915 -56.17 -13.91 -52.18
CA LEU A 915 -56.66 -12.83 -51.29
C LEU A 915 -55.91 -12.79 -49.95
N GLN A 916 -55.61 -13.96 -49.37
CA GLN A 916 -54.85 -14.07 -48.13
C GLN A 916 -53.40 -13.64 -48.33
N MET A 917 -52.75 -14.04 -49.42
CA MET A 917 -51.38 -13.62 -49.75
C MET A 917 -51.29 -12.10 -49.90
N SER A 918 -52.24 -11.48 -50.60
CA SER A 918 -52.31 -10.02 -50.72
C SER A 918 -52.62 -9.33 -49.38
N LEU A 919 -53.48 -9.92 -48.54
CA LEU A 919 -53.76 -9.43 -47.19
C LEU A 919 -52.50 -9.44 -46.31
N GLU A 920 -51.78 -10.56 -46.26
CA GLU A 920 -50.55 -10.67 -45.47
C GLU A 920 -49.44 -9.76 -45.99
N THR A 921 -49.33 -9.57 -47.31
CA THR A 921 -48.38 -8.62 -47.91
C THR A 921 -48.66 -7.19 -47.43
N LEU A 922 -49.93 -6.76 -47.43
CA LEU A 922 -50.32 -5.43 -46.97
C LEU A 922 -50.12 -5.26 -45.46
N LYS A 923 -50.47 -6.28 -44.65
CA LYS A 923 -50.22 -6.25 -43.20
C LYS A 923 -48.73 -6.20 -42.87
N THR A 924 -47.90 -6.95 -43.61
CA THR A 924 -46.45 -6.96 -43.45
C THR A 924 -45.86 -5.58 -43.75
N LEU A 925 -46.32 -4.91 -44.82
CA LEU A 925 -45.91 -3.54 -45.14
C LEU A 925 -46.21 -2.56 -43.99
N LEU A 926 -47.41 -2.65 -43.40
CA LEU A 926 -47.79 -1.83 -42.24
C LEU A 926 -46.94 -2.15 -41.00
N ALA A 927 -46.72 -3.43 -40.71
CA ALA A 927 -45.90 -3.89 -39.59
C ALA A 927 -44.43 -3.44 -39.70
N LEU A 928 -43.92 -3.32 -40.93
CA LEU A 928 -42.57 -2.81 -41.22
C LEU A 928 -42.49 -1.28 -41.19
N GLY A 929 -43.57 -0.58 -40.79
CA GLY A 929 -43.62 0.87 -40.64
C GLY A 929 -43.84 1.64 -41.94
N CYS A 930 -44.27 0.99 -43.03
CA CYS A 930 -44.62 1.71 -44.25
C CYS A 930 -45.97 2.43 -44.10
N HIS A 931 -45.98 3.71 -44.47
CA HIS A 931 -47.23 4.45 -44.68
C HIS A 931 -47.79 4.14 -46.06
N VAL A 932 -48.76 3.22 -46.13
CA VAL A 932 -49.49 2.89 -47.36
C VAL A 932 -50.76 3.74 -47.42
N GLY A 933 -50.84 4.66 -48.38
CA GLY A 933 -51.98 5.55 -48.58
C GLY A 933 -52.16 5.93 -50.05
N ILE A 934 -53.36 6.41 -50.39
CA ILE A 934 -53.70 6.88 -51.73
C ILE A 934 -53.25 8.35 -51.84
N SER A 935 -52.20 8.64 -52.62
CA SER A 935 -51.65 10.00 -52.76
C SER A 935 -52.36 10.84 -53.84
N ASP A 936 -53.02 10.22 -54.81
CA ASP A 936 -53.77 10.86 -55.90
C ASP A 936 -55.04 10.04 -56.18
N GLU A 937 -56.22 10.56 -55.85
CA GLU A 937 -57.52 9.90 -56.08
C GLU A 937 -57.81 9.64 -57.57
N HIS A 938 -57.18 10.37 -58.48
CA HIS A 938 -57.33 10.19 -59.93
C HIS A 938 -56.24 9.28 -60.53
N ALA A 939 -55.38 8.66 -59.69
CA ALA A 939 -54.33 7.77 -60.16
C ALA A 939 -54.89 6.49 -60.82
N GLU A 940 -56.03 5.97 -60.35
CA GLU A 940 -56.66 4.76 -60.89
C GLU A 940 -57.08 4.95 -62.37
N GLU A 941 -57.50 6.16 -62.76
CA GLU A 941 -57.86 6.49 -64.15
C GLU A 941 -56.64 6.58 -65.07
N LYS A 942 -55.44 6.82 -64.52
CA LYS A 942 -54.17 6.91 -65.27
C LYS A 942 -53.55 5.54 -65.53
N VAL A 943 -53.94 4.50 -64.78
CA VAL A 943 -53.40 3.14 -64.91
C VAL A 943 -54.04 2.45 -66.13
N LYS A 944 -53.22 2.16 -67.14
CA LYS A 944 -53.63 1.39 -68.33
C LYS A 944 -53.28 -0.08 -68.15
N LYS A 945 -54.08 -0.96 -68.75
CA LYS A 945 -53.73 -2.38 -68.88
C LYS A 945 -52.71 -2.58 -69.99
N MET A 946 -51.75 -3.47 -69.77
CA MET A 946 -50.73 -3.83 -70.76
C MET A 946 -51.38 -4.49 -71.99
N LYS A 947 -51.03 -4.02 -73.19
CA LYS A 947 -51.53 -4.62 -74.45
C LYS A 947 -50.69 -5.83 -74.84
N LEU A 948 -51.12 -7.03 -74.43
CA LEU A 948 -50.44 -8.27 -74.80
C LEU A 948 -50.84 -8.77 -76.21
N PRO A 949 -49.88 -9.33 -76.99
CA PRO A 949 -50.13 -9.95 -78.29
C PRO A 949 -50.98 -11.23 -78.20
N LYS A 950 -51.49 -11.72 -79.34
CA LYS A 950 -52.45 -12.84 -79.40
C LYS A 950 -51.89 -14.18 -78.91
N ASN A 951 -50.57 -14.35 -78.84
CA ASN A 951 -49.91 -15.54 -78.30
C ASN A 951 -50.11 -15.71 -76.78
N TYR A 952 -50.50 -14.67 -76.07
CA TYR A 952 -50.87 -14.74 -74.64
C TYR A 952 -52.34 -15.10 -74.41
N GLN A 953 -53.13 -15.29 -75.48
CA GLN A 953 -54.51 -15.70 -75.37
C GLN A 953 -54.60 -17.22 -75.22
N LEU A 954 -55.22 -17.67 -74.13
CA LEU A 954 -55.46 -19.08 -73.87
C LEU A 954 -56.59 -19.62 -74.74
N THR A 955 -56.67 -20.96 -74.83
CA THR A 955 -57.74 -21.67 -75.54
C THR A 955 -59.14 -21.37 -75.00
N SER A 956 -59.24 -20.96 -73.74
CA SER A 956 -60.48 -20.49 -73.07
C SER A 956 -60.93 -19.09 -73.49
N GLY A 957 -60.14 -18.39 -74.31
CA GLY A 957 -60.39 -17.01 -74.73
C GLY A 957 -59.86 -15.95 -73.74
N TYR A 958 -59.46 -16.37 -72.53
CA TYR A 958 -58.85 -15.50 -71.53
C TYR A 958 -57.45 -15.04 -71.96
N LYS A 959 -57.19 -13.74 -71.85
CA LYS A 959 -55.88 -13.15 -72.09
C LYS A 959 -55.54 -12.28 -70.88
N PRO A 960 -54.42 -12.54 -70.19
CA PRO A 960 -54.07 -11.74 -69.04
C PRO A 960 -53.80 -10.29 -69.46
N ALA A 961 -54.12 -9.36 -68.58
CA ALA A 961 -54.01 -7.93 -68.82
C ALA A 961 -53.57 -7.22 -67.53
N PRO A 962 -52.31 -7.44 -67.07
CA PRO A 962 -51.77 -6.78 -65.89
C PRO A 962 -51.65 -5.27 -66.08
N MET A 963 -51.52 -4.55 -64.98
CA MET A 963 -51.33 -3.09 -64.98
C MET A 963 -49.97 -2.71 -65.57
N ASP A 964 -49.94 -1.73 -66.47
CA ASP A 964 -48.70 -1.17 -67.03
C ASP A 964 -48.13 -0.10 -66.09
N LEU A 965 -47.05 -0.46 -65.39
CA LEU A 965 -46.42 0.37 -64.35
C LEU A 965 -45.00 0.81 -64.73
N SER A 966 -44.58 0.70 -66.01
CA SER A 966 -43.19 0.95 -66.42
C SER A 966 -42.71 2.39 -66.19
N PHE A 967 -43.64 3.34 -66.05
CA PHE A 967 -43.34 4.75 -65.77
C PHE A 967 -43.09 5.04 -64.28
N ILE A 968 -43.37 4.08 -63.39
CA ILE A 968 -43.17 4.20 -61.94
C ILE A 968 -41.80 3.60 -61.57
N LYS A 969 -40.96 4.38 -60.89
CA LYS A 969 -39.69 3.91 -60.35
C LYS A 969 -39.77 3.81 -58.83
N LEU A 970 -39.28 2.71 -58.27
CA LEU A 970 -39.17 2.53 -56.83
C LEU A 970 -38.07 3.44 -56.26
N THR A 971 -38.27 3.96 -55.06
CA THR A 971 -37.22 4.68 -54.31
C THR A 971 -36.22 3.68 -53.69
N PRO A 972 -34.99 4.10 -53.34
CA PRO A 972 -34.03 3.22 -52.65
C PRO A 972 -34.57 2.60 -51.35
N SER A 973 -35.43 3.34 -50.63
CA SER A 973 -36.13 2.83 -49.45
C SER A 973 -37.16 1.75 -49.77
N GLN A 974 -37.84 1.84 -50.92
CA GLN A 974 -38.78 0.83 -51.39
C GLN A 974 -38.06 -0.42 -51.89
N GLU A 975 -36.91 -0.29 -52.57
CA GLU A 975 -36.06 -1.43 -52.97
C GLU A 975 -35.57 -2.22 -51.75
N ALA A 976 -35.04 -1.54 -50.72
CA ALA A 976 -34.68 -2.20 -49.46
C ALA A 976 -35.88 -2.84 -48.74
N MET A 977 -37.09 -2.33 -48.99
CA MET A 977 -38.32 -2.94 -48.47
C MET A 977 -38.70 -4.20 -49.22
N VAL A 978 -38.45 -4.28 -50.53
CA VAL A 978 -38.63 -5.50 -51.33
C VAL A 978 -37.77 -6.63 -50.77
N ASP A 979 -36.50 -6.37 -50.45
CA ASP A 979 -35.60 -7.38 -49.85
C ASP A 979 -36.13 -7.89 -48.51
N LYS A 980 -36.60 -7.01 -47.64
CA LYS A 980 -37.21 -7.39 -46.34
C LYS A 980 -38.51 -8.16 -46.50
N LEU A 981 -39.34 -7.83 -47.49
CA LEU A 981 -40.55 -8.60 -47.80
C LEU A 981 -40.20 -9.99 -48.34
N ALA A 982 -39.17 -10.10 -49.18
CA ALA A 982 -38.66 -11.38 -49.68
C ALA A 982 -38.08 -12.24 -48.55
N GLU A 983 -37.30 -11.65 -47.65
CA GLU A 983 -36.78 -12.30 -46.45
C GLU A 983 -37.93 -12.79 -45.55
N ASN A 984 -38.94 -11.95 -45.31
CA ASN A 984 -40.10 -12.36 -44.51
C ASN A 984 -40.87 -13.50 -45.18
N ALA A 985 -41.08 -13.45 -46.50
CA ALA A 985 -41.74 -14.53 -47.23
C ALA A 985 -40.95 -15.85 -47.12
N HIS A 986 -39.61 -15.78 -47.20
CA HIS A 986 -38.75 -16.92 -46.96
C HIS A 986 -38.86 -17.45 -45.52
N ASN A 987 -38.88 -16.56 -44.53
CA ASN A 987 -39.03 -16.93 -43.12
C ASN A 987 -40.39 -17.58 -42.83
N VAL A 988 -41.49 -17.06 -43.40
CA VAL A 988 -42.83 -17.67 -43.27
C VAL A 988 -42.83 -19.06 -43.88
N TRP A 989 -42.31 -19.20 -45.11
CA TRP A 989 -42.18 -20.50 -45.77
C TRP A 989 -41.34 -21.48 -44.96
N ALA A 990 -40.18 -21.04 -44.47
CA ALA A 990 -39.26 -21.87 -43.71
C ALA A 990 -39.87 -22.29 -42.38
N ARG A 991 -40.51 -21.38 -41.64
CA ARG A 991 -41.21 -21.70 -40.38
C ARG A 991 -42.25 -22.80 -40.60
N ASP A 992 -43.05 -22.68 -41.64
CA ASP A 992 -44.13 -23.63 -41.90
C ASP A 992 -43.59 -25.00 -42.35
N ARG A 993 -42.51 -25.01 -43.13
CA ARG A 993 -41.81 -26.26 -43.52
C ARG A 993 -41.11 -26.93 -42.34
N ILE A 994 -40.41 -26.18 -41.50
CA ILE A 994 -39.73 -26.70 -40.31
C ILE A 994 -40.76 -27.27 -39.33
N ARG A 995 -41.91 -26.61 -39.14
CA ARG A 995 -43.03 -27.17 -38.35
C ARG A 995 -43.58 -28.49 -38.92
N GLN A 996 -43.51 -28.69 -40.23
CA GLN A 996 -43.86 -29.96 -40.89
C GLN A 996 -42.74 -31.02 -40.81
N GLY A 997 -41.63 -30.73 -40.12
CA GLY A 997 -40.50 -31.65 -39.93
C GLY A 997 -39.40 -31.52 -40.98
N TRP A 998 -39.36 -30.43 -41.75
CA TRP A 998 -38.29 -30.18 -42.71
C TRP A 998 -36.97 -29.82 -42.00
N THR A 999 -35.86 -30.41 -42.46
CA THR A 999 -34.49 -30.17 -41.99
C THR A 999 -33.56 -30.01 -43.19
N TYR A 1000 -32.30 -29.62 -42.97
CA TYR A 1000 -31.32 -29.37 -44.04
C TYR A 1000 -31.01 -30.54 -45.00
N GLY A 1001 -31.30 -31.78 -44.62
CA GLY A 1001 -30.92 -32.94 -45.42
C GLY A 1001 -31.75 -33.14 -46.69
N ILE A 1002 -31.10 -33.72 -47.70
CA ILE A 1002 -31.64 -33.98 -49.05
C ILE A 1002 -32.77 -35.03 -49.02
N GLN A 1003 -32.84 -35.85 -47.97
CA GLN A 1003 -33.89 -36.85 -47.82
C GLN A 1003 -35.00 -36.32 -46.91
N GLN A 1004 -36.20 -36.11 -47.48
CA GLN A 1004 -37.43 -36.19 -46.70
C GLN A 1004 -37.46 -37.58 -46.07
N SER A 1005 -37.13 -37.67 -44.78
CA SER A 1005 -37.44 -38.87 -44.01
C SER A 1005 -38.96 -38.96 -43.95
N LEU A 1006 -39.55 -39.69 -44.90
CA LEU A 1006 -40.93 -40.12 -44.86
C LEU A 1006 -41.12 -40.79 -43.50
N ARG A 1007 -41.96 -40.20 -42.65
CA ARG A 1007 -42.53 -40.91 -41.51
C ARG A 1007 -43.41 -42.04 -42.01
#